data_AF-A0A7W9KAT2-F1
#
_entry.id   AF-A0A7W9KAT2-F1
#
_cell.length_a   1.000
_cell.length_b   1.000
_cell.length_c   1.000
_cell.angle_alpha   90.00
_cell.angle_beta   90.00
_cell.angle_gamma   90.00
#
_symmetry.space_group_name_H-M   'P 1'
#
loop_
_entity.id
_entity.type
_entity.pdbx_description
1 polymer ?
#
loop_
_entity_poly.entity_id
_entity_poly.type
_entity_poly.pdbx_seq_one_letter_code
_entity_poly.pdbx_strand_id
1 'polypeptide(L)'
;MRKLRRALAVGAVLVLGTAVPVTAAAAPDSGPDPACPWVGSHAPVDAKVSRVLGKMTLDEKITMVHGAAGSAYTGYIPGNTRLCIPALKMQDGPVGVRMADTTQLPAAADLAATFDSGLAHSYGQVIGAEDKAKGVDVDLGPTVNIVRDPRWGRAFESYSEDPYLTGQIGAADIEGIQSQGVMAQVKHYAVYNQETNRNTITDNAIVDDRTVHEIYTAAFGTIVDQAKPSSAMCSYSAINGVFACENAYLNNILKNKFGFDGFITSDWGGTHSTVASANAGMDMEMPDGTYFGDALKAAVQSGKVAQSRVDDMVARIMREEFRFGLFDHPSPDTPTAVASTPANVATARKVAEDGVVLLKNQDNVLPLDAKKVHSIAVIGDGAGKDALTAGGGSAVVAGTGVVTPFDGIKARAGSTANVQYAQGNLSSNGQLPAIDSSYLTPPSGAGHGLQGEYFTNKTLDGTPAATRTDPTVSFDWTGKSPASGLSTTNYSVKWTGTLTPPATGTYTFGLSSDDGSRLFVNGKQVIDNWRDQASHTETATVDLTAGTPAQIEVDYYQSGGDATVNLGWAQPDQDLQGEAVALAAKSDVAIVYANDFETEGSDLGDIELPGTQNQLISAVAAANPNTIVVLNTGSAVTMPWLDKVKGVFEAWYPGQESGNAIARLLYGDVNPSGKLPVTFPTSLEQVPASTAAQWPGTGGQVQYSEGLNVGYRWYDAKDLTPAYPFGYGLSYTSFAFSHLHVDGSTLRENGKIRVSADVTNTGRRSGAEVAQLYLSAPASVGEPANQLKGFQKVELAPRQTRRVTFELSAQDASYWNTDAQEWTLGAGKYTVHIGDSSRNLPLSDSFRVDRTSGPRYTKVNAPASALGGGTLSVTTTFTNGATEDVRDAVSSLSVPDGWKATPKSPANFRVVRSGRSVSTTWSVTVPNDAKPGSATLKGSTRYRGSDRTSPGDGSATVQVAYQNLAAAYTDVGVSDDANPAAGNLDGSGYSYSAQALATVGVTPGATVGGFTWPAVPAGQADTVTTAGQLVQLTGSGSTLSFLGTGTNGTQSGSVTVTYADGTTSTGTITFADWYSNAAVPGCTLVVTSPHWNRPAGSTLPADHPVSLYASSIPLTAGKQVASISLPSNARLHLFATNIG
;
A
#
# COMPACT_ATOMS: atom_id res chain seq x y z
N MET A 1 -59.18 10.39 39.84
CA MET A 1 -59.27 11.70 40.52
C MET A 1 -58.38 11.71 41.76
N ARG A 2 -57.64 12.81 41.97
CA ARG A 2 -56.85 13.24 43.16
C ARG A 2 -55.46 12.62 43.41
N LYS A 3 -54.48 13.54 43.42
CA LYS A 3 -53.05 13.41 43.77
C LYS A 3 -52.86 13.12 45.26
N LEU A 4 -51.86 12.30 45.63
CA LEU A 4 -50.70 12.67 46.47
C LEU A 4 -49.82 11.44 46.75
N ARG A 5 -48.51 11.53 46.48
CA ARG A 5 -47.45 10.63 46.96
C ARG A 5 -46.62 11.38 48.01
N ARG A 6 -46.42 10.74 49.18
CA ARG A 6 -45.39 10.93 50.23
C ARG A 6 -45.43 9.64 51.07
N ALA A 7 -44.42 9.11 51.73
CA ALA A 7 -42.97 9.30 51.85
C ALA A 7 -42.50 8.23 52.87
N LEU A 8 -41.18 7.96 52.92
CA LEU A 8 -40.29 7.66 54.08
C LEU A 8 -39.11 6.84 53.53
N ALA A 9 -37.84 7.25 53.47
CA ALA A 9 -36.98 8.14 54.26
C ALA A 9 -36.54 7.59 55.63
N VAL A 10 -35.36 6.98 55.66
CA VAL A 10 -34.25 7.03 56.66
C VAL A 10 -33.01 6.59 55.85
N GLY A 11 -31.81 7.17 55.86
CA GLY A 11 -31.14 8.18 56.67
C GLY A 11 -29.66 7.77 56.70
N ALA A 12 -28.77 8.51 56.05
CA ALA A 12 -27.32 8.31 56.16
C ALA A 12 -26.62 9.67 56.18
N VAL A 13 -25.78 9.83 57.20
CA VAL A 13 -25.16 11.05 57.70
C VAL A 13 -24.02 11.50 56.80
N LEU A 14 -24.02 12.78 56.45
CA LEU A 14 -22.95 13.46 55.72
C LEU A 14 -21.81 13.79 56.71
N VAL A 15 -20.63 13.20 56.53
CA VAL A 15 -19.39 13.70 57.12
C VAL A 15 -18.74 14.64 56.10
N LEU A 16 -18.80 15.94 56.39
CA LEU A 16 -18.09 16.99 55.66
C LEU A 16 -16.59 16.88 55.96
N GLY A 17 -15.87 16.12 55.14
CA GLY A 17 -14.41 16.23 55.04
C GLY A 17 -14.07 17.48 54.25
N THR A 18 -13.48 18.48 54.90
CA THR A 18 -12.90 19.65 54.24
C THR A 18 -11.70 19.20 53.40
N ALA A 19 -11.93 18.98 52.10
CA ALA A 19 -10.85 18.90 51.13
C ALA A 19 -10.22 20.29 51.03
N VAL A 20 -9.02 20.45 51.57
CA VAL A 20 -8.16 21.59 51.26
C VAL A 20 -7.84 21.47 49.77
N PRO A 21 -8.13 22.49 48.95
CA PRO A 21 -7.71 22.48 47.56
C PRO A 21 -6.19 22.57 47.56
N VAL A 22 -5.52 21.49 47.15
CA VAL A 22 -4.14 21.61 46.68
C VAL A 22 -4.26 22.27 45.31
N THR A 23 -4.28 23.61 45.31
CA THR A 23 -3.96 24.37 44.11
C THR A 23 -2.52 24.04 43.76
N ALA A 24 -2.31 23.14 42.80
CA ALA A 24 -1.05 23.12 42.08
C ALA A 24 -0.87 24.54 41.53
N ALA A 25 0.16 25.25 41.98
CA ALA A 25 0.51 26.52 41.39
C ALA A 25 0.77 26.26 39.90
N ALA A 26 -0.03 26.88 39.03
CA ALA A 26 0.30 26.94 37.62
C ALA A 26 1.72 27.52 37.52
N ALA A 27 2.60 26.80 36.81
CA ALA A 27 3.91 27.36 36.47
C ALA A 27 3.69 28.74 35.83
N PRO A 28 4.54 29.74 36.13
CA PRO A 28 4.41 31.04 35.51
C PRO A 28 4.46 30.86 33.99
N ASP A 29 3.51 31.50 33.30
CA ASP A 29 3.41 31.55 31.84
C ASP A 29 4.71 32.18 31.31
N SER A 30 5.69 31.35 30.97
CA SER A 30 6.93 31.79 30.35
C SER A 30 6.55 32.24 28.95
N GLY A 31 6.45 33.54 28.74
CA GLY A 31 6.21 34.11 27.41
C GLY A 31 7.19 33.56 26.36
N PRO A 32 6.95 33.82 25.06
CA PRO A 32 7.67 33.19 23.95
C PRO A 32 9.18 33.19 24.14
N ASP A 33 9.84 32.07 23.80
CA ASP A 33 11.30 31.97 23.88
C ASP A 33 11.93 33.15 23.09
N PRO A 34 12.79 33.98 23.71
CA PRO A 34 13.40 35.12 23.04
C PRO A 34 14.21 34.76 21.79
N ALA A 35 14.79 33.55 21.75
CA ALA A 35 15.52 33.00 20.61
C ALA A 35 14.59 32.32 19.58
N CYS A 36 13.48 31.73 20.03
CA CYS A 36 12.50 31.05 19.19
C CYS A 36 11.05 31.52 19.48
N PRO A 37 10.62 32.71 18.97
CA PRO A 37 9.35 33.35 19.35
C PRO A 37 8.06 32.61 18.96
N TRP A 38 8.17 31.46 18.31
CA TRP A 38 7.07 30.55 17.96
C TRP A 38 6.84 29.47 19.02
N VAL A 39 7.84 29.15 19.85
CA VAL A 39 7.71 28.25 20.99
C VAL A 39 6.95 28.97 22.12
N GLY A 40 5.93 28.32 22.68
CA GLY A 40 4.99 28.88 23.65
C GLY A 40 4.05 29.94 23.06
N SER A 41 4.02 30.11 21.73
CA SER A 41 3.20 31.14 21.09
C SER A 41 1.76 30.69 20.85
N HIS A 42 0.79 31.52 21.26
CA HIS A 42 -0.64 31.35 20.97
C HIS A 42 -1.08 31.86 19.59
N ALA A 43 -0.15 32.21 18.70
CA ALA A 43 -0.50 32.60 17.34
C ALA A 43 -1.11 31.40 16.56
N PRO A 44 -2.00 31.63 15.57
CA PRO A 44 -2.50 30.58 14.70
C PRO A 44 -1.35 29.77 14.07
N VAL A 45 -1.54 28.46 13.88
CA VAL A 45 -0.49 27.54 13.40
C VAL A 45 0.18 28.05 12.13
N ASP A 46 -0.57 28.43 11.10
CA ASP A 46 0.01 28.93 9.84
C ASP A 46 0.84 30.21 10.01
N ALA A 47 0.50 31.04 11.00
CA ALA A 47 1.29 32.23 11.33
C ALA A 47 2.62 31.86 12.02
N LYS A 48 2.62 30.81 12.85
CA LYS A 48 3.85 30.24 13.44
C LYS A 48 4.73 29.64 12.36
N VAL A 49 4.17 28.78 11.50
CA VAL A 49 4.85 28.18 10.34
C VAL A 49 5.49 29.25 9.47
N SER A 50 4.74 30.29 9.08
CA SER A 50 5.27 31.38 8.25
C SER A 50 6.45 32.11 8.88
N ARG A 51 6.47 32.26 10.22
CA ARG A 51 7.59 32.90 10.95
C ARG A 51 8.83 32.01 10.95
N VAL A 52 8.68 30.70 11.20
CA VAL A 52 9.82 29.76 11.16
C VAL A 52 10.37 29.69 9.73
N LEU A 53 9.50 29.45 8.75
CA LEU A 53 9.86 29.31 7.34
C LEU A 53 10.58 30.55 6.78
N GLY A 54 10.17 31.75 7.20
CA GLY A 54 10.82 33.01 6.85
C GLY A 54 12.22 33.20 7.45
N LYS A 55 12.66 32.33 8.36
CA LYS A 55 13.99 32.31 8.98
C LYS A 55 14.88 31.15 8.51
N MET A 56 14.33 30.23 7.72
CA MET A 56 15.05 29.08 7.19
C MET A 56 15.84 29.43 5.94
N THR A 57 17.05 28.91 5.85
CA THR A 57 17.82 28.80 4.61
C THR A 57 17.25 27.69 3.71
N LEU A 58 17.67 27.63 2.44
CA LEU A 58 17.28 26.51 1.57
C LEU A 58 17.81 25.17 2.13
N ASP A 59 19.03 25.14 2.66
CA ASP A 59 19.64 23.91 3.16
C ASP A 59 18.87 23.33 4.34
N GLU A 60 18.43 24.19 5.28
CA GLU A 60 17.60 23.76 6.40
C GLU A 60 16.22 23.27 5.96
N LYS A 61 15.67 23.81 4.86
CA LYS A 61 14.41 23.32 4.28
C LYS A 61 14.61 21.95 3.63
N ILE A 62 15.72 21.77 2.93
CA ILE A 62 16.08 20.51 2.29
C ILE A 62 16.24 19.40 3.34
N THR A 63 16.91 19.67 4.47
CA THR A 63 17.04 18.69 5.57
C THR A 63 15.70 18.19 6.12
N MET A 64 14.63 18.99 6.05
CA MET A 64 13.32 18.58 6.56
C MET A 64 12.51 17.70 5.60
N VAL A 65 12.90 17.61 4.33
CA VAL A 65 12.11 16.90 3.30
C VAL A 65 12.73 15.56 2.89
N HIS A 66 13.68 15.05 3.66
CA HIS A 66 14.23 13.72 3.44
C HIS A 66 14.70 13.08 4.75
N GLY A 67 14.65 11.76 4.81
CA GLY A 67 15.14 10.98 5.95
C GLY A 67 16.65 11.07 6.16
N ALA A 68 17.09 10.70 7.35
CA ALA A 68 18.50 10.58 7.72
C ALA A 68 18.79 9.20 8.34
N ALA A 69 19.96 8.65 8.02
CA ALA A 69 20.41 7.36 8.53
C ALA A 69 20.89 7.43 9.99
N GLY A 70 20.98 6.26 10.64
CA GLY A 70 21.62 6.11 11.96
C GLY A 70 20.73 6.33 13.17
N SER A 71 19.40 6.23 12.99
CA SER A 71 18.39 6.33 14.05
C SER A 71 17.94 4.96 14.56
N ALA A 72 17.40 4.91 15.78
CA ALA A 72 16.71 3.73 16.33
C ALA A 72 15.27 3.57 15.80
N TYR A 73 14.73 4.60 15.15
CA TYR A 73 13.41 4.62 14.53
C TYR A 73 13.51 4.31 13.03
N THR A 74 12.47 3.73 12.43
CA THR A 74 12.39 3.38 11.01
C THR A 74 12.65 4.62 10.12
N GLY A 75 12.07 5.77 10.49
CA GLY A 75 12.28 7.07 9.84
C GLY A 75 12.74 8.14 10.83
N TYR A 76 13.62 9.04 10.38
CA TYR A 76 14.14 10.11 11.22
C TYR A 76 14.47 11.36 10.40
N ILE A 77 13.95 12.50 10.85
CA ILE A 77 14.30 13.83 10.34
C ILE A 77 15.06 14.57 11.45
N PRO A 78 16.32 15.00 11.21
CA PRO A 78 17.09 15.74 12.21
C PRO A 78 16.42 17.07 12.59
N GLY A 79 16.39 17.37 13.89
CA GLY A 79 15.90 18.66 14.37
C GLY A 79 16.84 19.82 14.03
N ASN A 80 16.28 21.03 13.97
CA ASN A 80 17.03 22.27 13.77
C ASN A 80 17.07 23.08 15.08
N THR A 81 18.18 22.95 15.81
CA THR A 81 18.37 23.58 17.12
C THR A 81 18.41 25.11 17.07
N ARG A 82 18.86 25.70 15.94
CA ARG A 82 18.89 27.16 15.74
C ARG A 82 17.48 27.75 15.68
N LEU A 83 16.53 26.97 15.17
CA LEU A 83 15.13 27.35 14.99
C LEU A 83 14.18 26.63 15.95
N CYS A 84 14.71 25.90 16.93
CA CYS A 84 13.94 25.09 17.86
C CYS A 84 12.93 24.16 17.14
N ILE A 85 13.28 23.65 15.96
CA ILE A 85 12.49 22.63 15.26
C ILE A 85 12.90 21.28 15.88
N PRO A 86 11.98 20.51 16.45
CA PRO A 86 12.29 19.21 17.01
C PRO A 86 12.75 18.24 15.92
N ALA A 87 13.36 17.12 16.30
CA ALA A 87 13.49 16.00 15.38
C ALA A 87 12.13 15.34 15.19
N LEU A 88 11.90 14.72 14.03
CA LEU A 88 10.69 13.97 13.73
C LEU A 88 11.04 12.48 13.63
N LYS A 89 10.44 11.66 14.49
CA LYS A 89 10.72 10.21 14.60
C LYS A 89 9.51 9.41 14.12
N MET A 90 9.73 8.50 13.18
CA MET A 90 8.66 7.70 12.56
C MET A 90 8.89 6.21 12.78
N GLN A 91 7.83 5.47 13.10
CA GLN A 91 7.91 4.05 13.37
C GLN A 91 6.74 3.28 12.79
N ASP A 92 6.98 2.04 12.36
CA ASP A 92 5.91 1.09 12.04
C ASP A 92 5.18 0.65 13.32
N GLY A 93 3.88 0.36 13.31
CA GLY A 93 2.98 0.43 12.17
C GLY A 93 1.60 -0.17 12.51
N PRO A 94 0.86 -0.71 11.52
CA PRO A 94 -0.61 -0.82 11.58
C PRO A 94 -1.16 -1.88 12.54
N VAL A 95 -0.32 -2.76 13.10
CA VAL A 95 -0.73 -3.83 14.03
C VAL A 95 -0.01 -3.79 15.37
N GLY A 96 0.40 -2.59 15.76
CA GLY A 96 1.20 -2.31 16.94
C GLY A 96 2.56 -1.72 16.58
N VAL A 97 3.24 -1.19 17.59
CA VAL A 97 4.53 -0.52 17.41
C VAL A 97 5.63 -1.57 17.26
N ARG A 98 6.33 -1.59 16.11
CA ARG A 98 7.43 -2.52 15.79
C ARG A 98 8.69 -2.17 16.58
N MET A 99 8.65 -2.39 17.88
CA MET A 99 9.77 -2.26 18.80
C MET A 99 9.65 -3.35 19.87
N ALA A 100 10.71 -3.59 20.65
CA ALA A 100 10.60 -4.51 21.80
C ALA A 100 9.62 -3.97 22.85
N ASP A 101 9.03 -4.84 23.68
CA ASP A 101 8.20 -4.47 24.84
C ASP A 101 6.94 -3.65 24.50
N THR A 102 6.36 -3.91 23.32
CA THR A 102 5.09 -3.39 22.80
C THR A 102 4.07 -4.51 22.64
N THR A 103 2.79 -4.14 22.52
CA THR A 103 1.69 -5.10 22.38
C THR A 103 1.57 -5.54 20.92
N GLN A 104 1.57 -6.85 20.67
CA GLN A 104 1.21 -7.41 19.37
C GLN A 104 -0.32 -7.49 19.29
N LEU A 105 -0.92 -6.54 18.56
CA LEU A 105 -2.36 -6.50 18.34
C LEU A 105 -2.77 -7.54 17.28
N PRO A 106 -4.07 -7.91 17.20
CA PRO A 106 -4.58 -8.70 16.09
C PRO A 106 -4.37 -8.00 14.75
N ALA A 107 -4.31 -8.76 13.66
CA ALA A 107 -4.25 -8.25 12.30
C ALA A 107 -5.39 -7.27 11.99
N ALA A 108 -5.16 -6.37 11.04
CA ALA A 108 -6.18 -5.41 10.62
C ALA A 108 -7.45 -6.10 10.07
N ALA A 109 -7.29 -7.26 9.42
CA ALA A 109 -8.42 -8.08 8.99
C ALA A 109 -9.30 -8.54 10.18
N ASP A 110 -8.70 -8.92 11.32
CA ASP A 110 -9.43 -9.25 12.55
C ASP A 110 -10.17 -8.02 13.08
N LEU A 111 -9.49 -6.87 13.17
CA LEU A 111 -10.11 -5.63 13.60
C LEU A 111 -11.29 -5.22 12.71
N ALA A 112 -11.15 -5.32 11.39
CA ALA A 112 -12.23 -5.03 10.46
C ALA A 112 -13.40 -6.01 10.61
N ALA A 113 -13.11 -7.28 10.89
CA ALA A 113 -14.12 -8.29 11.14
C ALA A 113 -14.99 -8.00 12.38
N THR A 114 -14.52 -7.13 13.30
CA THR A 114 -15.33 -6.67 14.43
C THR A 114 -16.54 -5.84 14.02
N PHE A 115 -16.47 -5.14 12.87
CA PHE A 115 -17.42 -4.10 12.44
C PHE A 115 -17.77 -3.11 13.57
N ASP A 116 -16.75 -2.71 14.34
CA ASP A 116 -16.90 -1.84 15.51
C ASP A 116 -15.86 -0.71 15.47
N SER A 117 -16.30 0.47 15.03
CA SER A 117 -15.45 1.67 15.02
C SER A 117 -15.04 2.12 16.42
N GLY A 118 -15.82 1.82 17.46
CA GLY A 118 -15.43 2.11 18.84
C GLY A 118 -14.24 1.26 19.28
N LEU A 119 -14.23 -0.01 18.89
CA LEU A 119 -13.11 -0.91 19.16
C LEU A 119 -11.88 -0.56 18.31
N ALA A 120 -12.06 -0.13 17.05
CA ALA A 120 -10.98 0.41 16.21
C ALA A 120 -10.35 1.68 16.81
N HIS A 121 -11.14 2.57 17.40
CA HIS A 121 -10.61 3.71 18.14
C HIS A 121 -9.78 3.27 19.35
N SER A 122 -10.25 2.28 20.14
CA SER A 122 -9.47 1.72 21.25
C SER A 122 -8.19 1.03 20.80
N TYR A 123 -8.21 0.39 19.62
CA TYR A 123 -7.04 -0.21 19.00
C TYR A 123 -5.99 0.86 18.66
N GLY A 124 -6.38 1.93 17.98
CA GLY A 124 -5.49 3.06 17.69
C GLY A 124 -4.99 3.78 18.93
N GLN A 125 -5.77 3.84 20.01
CA GLN A 125 -5.31 4.36 21.29
C GLN A 125 -4.18 3.53 21.91
N VAL A 126 -4.16 2.21 21.70
CA VAL A 126 -3.04 1.36 22.15
C VAL A 126 -1.79 1.71 21.35
N ILE A 127 -1.90 1.78 20.02
CA ILE A 127 -0.78 2.14 19.13
C ILE A 127 -0.20 3.50 19.52
N GLY A 128 -1.02 4.55 19.50
CA GLY A 128 -0.56 5.91 19.82
C GLY A 128 -0.02 6.07 21.24
N ALA A 129 -0.54 5.33 22.22
CA ALA A 129 -0.02 5.37 23.59
C ALA A 129 1.37 4.72 23.68
N GLU A 130 1.58 3.61 22.98
CA GLU A 130 2.85 2.91 22.95
C GLU A 130 3.89 3.68 22.13
N ASP A 131 3.51 4.26 20.99
CA ASP A 131 4.37 5.15 20.19
C ASP A 131 4.88 6.31 21.02
N LYS A 132 3.97 6.99 21.72
CA LYS A 132 4.33 8.10 22.61
C LYS A 132 5.29 7.66 23.70
N ALA A 133 5.09 6.50 24.31
CA ALA A 133 5.98 5.95 25.33
C ALA A 133 7.37 5.62 24.76
N LYS A 134 7.42 5.20 23.49
CA LYS A 134 8.65 4.92 22.74
C LYS A 134 9.33 6.16 22.18
N GLY A 135 8.70 7.32 22.26
CA GLY A 135 9.23 8.57 21.74
C GLY A 135 8.98 8.77 20.23
N VAL A 136 8.07 8.00 19.64
CA VAL A 136 7.65 8.11 18.24
C VAL A 136 6.72 9.31 18.08
N ASP A 137 6.93 10.08 17.00
CA ASP A 137 6.11 11.24 16.65
C ASP A 137 5.07 10.92 15.56
N VAL A 138 5.39 9.97 14.66
CA VAL A 138 4.55 9.54 13.54
C VAL A 138 4.44 8.02 13.50
N ASP A 139 3.22 7.49 13.70
CA ASP A 139 2.89 6.10 13.39
C ASP A 139 2.78 5.92 11.88
N LEU A 140 3.46 4.92 11.33
CA LEU A 140 3.41 4.55 9.92
C LEU A 140 2.22 3.61 9.65
N GLY A 141 1.02 4.04 10.03
CA GLY A 141 -0.23 3.31 9.86
C GLY A 141 -1.46 4.22 9.96
N PRO A 142 -2.67 3.67 9.68
CA PRO A 142 -2.94 2.28 9.26
C PRO A 142 -2.78 2.04 7.75
N THR A 143 -2.74 0.76 7.36
CA THR A 143 -2.83 0.32 5.96
C THR A 143 -4.29 0.16 5.53
N VAL A 144 -4.70 0.83 4.45
CA VAL A 144 -6.11 0.96 4.03
C VAL A 144 -6.33 0.61 2.55
N ASN A 145 -5.38 -0.06 1.93
CA ASN A 145 -5.50 -0.56 0.56
C ASN A 145 -6.63 -1.60 0.46
N ILE A 146 -7.41 -1.58 -0.61
CA ILE A 146 -8.51 -2.54 -0.79
C ILE A 146 -7.98 -3.97 -0.96
N VAL A 147 -8.54 -4.94 -0.23
CA VAL A 147 -8.26 -6.37 -0.50
C VAL A 147 -8.94 -6.74 -1.81
N ARG A 148 -8.22 -6.52 -2.92
CA ARG A 148 -8.70 -6.77 -4.29
C ARG A 148 -8.77 -8.27 -4.59
N ASP A 149 -7.73 -8.99 -4.18
CA ASP A 149 -7.56 -10.41 -4.37
C ASP A 149 -7.02 -11.02 -3.07
N PRO A 150 -7.52 -12.19 -2.65
CA PRO A 150 -7.09 -12.82 -1.41
C PRO A 150 -5.62 -13.24 -1.38
N ARG A 151 -4.96 -13.39 -2.54
CA ARG A 151 -3.53 -13.76 -2.62
C ARG A 151 -2.55 -12.64 -2.27
N TRP A 152 -3.03 -11.42 -2.07
CA TRP A 152 -2.16 -10.28 -1.79
C TRP A 152 -1.42 -10.48 -0.47
N GLY A 153 -0.08 -10.43 -0.51
CA GLY A 153 0.79 -10.72 0.64
C GLY A 153 0.61 -9.82 1.86
N ARG A 154 -0.09 -8.69 1.73
CA ARG A 154 -0.42 -7.77 2.82
C ARG A 154 -1.93 -7.64 3.06
N ALA A 155 -2.73 -8.60 2.58
CA ALA A 155 -4.16 -8.60 2.83
C ALA A 155 -4.47 -8.57 4.33
N PHE A 156 -3.74 -9.34 5.15
CA PHE A 156 -3.83 -9.32 6.61
C PHE A 156 -3.62 -7.93 7.25
N GLU A 157 -2.82 -7.08 6.60
CA GLU A 157 -2.41 -5.77 7.10
C GLU A 157 -3.46 -4.70 6.78
N SER A 158 -4.41 -4.99 5.90
CA SER A 158 -5.51 -4.09 5.56
C SER A 158 -6.85 -4.57 6.11
N TYR A 159 -7.87 -3.72 6.01
CA TYR A 159 -9.17 -3.97 6.62
C TYR A 159 -10.11 -4.82 5.77
N SER A 160 -10.37 -4.45 4.51
CA SER A 160 -11.49 -5.04 3.77
C SER A 160 -11.39 -4.88 2.25
N GLU A 161 -12.16 -5.70 1.54
CA GLU A 161 -12.51 -5.53 0.12
C GLU A 161 -13.51 -4.38 -0.14
N ASP A 162 -14.14 -3.83 0.91
CA ASP A 162 -15.13 -2.78 0.82
C ASP A 162 -14.59 -1.39 1.25
N PRO A 163 -14.66 -0.36 0.38
CA PRO A 163 -14.11 0.95 0.69
C PRO A 163 -14.83 1.68 1.83
N TYR A 164 -16.12 1.40 2.08
CA TYR A 164 -16.85 2.04 3.17
C TYR A 164 -16.40 1.46 4.52
N LEU A 165 -16.33 0.13 4.64
CA LEU A 165 -15.83 -0.50 5.87
C LEU A 165 -14.38 -0.06 6.17
N THR A 166 -13.50 -0.15 5.18
CA THR A 166 -12.10 0.28 5.29
C THR A 166 -11.98 1.74 5.71
N GLY A 167 -12.76 2.64 5.12
CA GLY A 167 -12.74 4.06 5.47
C GLY A 167 -13.21 4.35 6.90
N GLN A 168 -14.25 3.67 7.39
CA GLN A 168 -14.79 3.88 8.74
C GLN A 168 -13.89 3.31 9.83
N ILE A 169 -13.33 2.11 9.61
CA ILE A 169 -12.40 1.49 10.57
C ILE A 169 -11.08 2.28 10.61
N GLY A 170 -10.51 2.62 9.46
CA GLY A 170 -9.27 3.40 9.39
C GLY A 170 -9.41 4.81 9.96
N ALA A 171 -10.57 5.46 9.79
CA ALA A 171 -10.82 6.77 10.40
C ALA A 171 -10.82 6.68 11.93
N ALA A 172 -11.49 5.67 12.50
CA ALA A 172 -11.54 5.47 13.94
C ALA A 172 -10.16 5.11 14.53
N ASP A 173 -9.38 4.28 13.84
CA ASP A 173 -8.00 3.94 14.23
C ASP A 173 -7.12 5.21 14.30
N ILE A 174 -7.13 6.02 13.24
CA ILE A 174 -6.39 7.28 13.17
C ILE A 174 -6.84 8.27 14.26
N GLU A 175 -8.14 8.39 14.52
CA GLU A 175 -8.63 9.19 15.65
C GLU A 175 -8.08 8.68 16.98
N GLY A 176 -8.03 7.35 17.16
CA GLY A 176 -7.45 6.69 18.32
C GLY A 176 -5.97 7.04 18.53
N ILE A 177 -5.15 6.88 17.50
CA ILE A 177 -3.70 7.20 17.51
C ILE A 177 -3.50 8.68 17.83
N GLN A 178 -4.16 9.56 17.06
CA GLN A 178 -3.99 11.01 17.21
C GLN A 178 -4.51 11.54 18.54
N SER A 179 -5.49 10.87 19.17
CA SER A 179 -5.97 11.22 20.52
C SER A 179 -4.88 11.10 21.60
N GLN A 180 -3.81 10.32 21.34
CA GLN A 180 -2.68 10.18 22.26
C GLN A 180 -1.60 11.25 22.05
N GLY A 181 -1.73 12.07 21.00
CA GLY A 181 -0.74 13.10 20.63
C GLY A 181 0.38 12.57 19.74
N VAL A 182 0.14 11.49 19.00
CA VAL A 182 1.03 10.94 17.96
C VAL A 182 0.39 11.17 16.60
N MET A 183 1.17 11.56 15.60
CA MET A 183 0.66 11.72 14.23
C MET A 183 0.39 10.34 13.61
N ALA A 184 -0.67 10.20 12.82
CA ALA A 184 -0.92 8.97 12.05
C ALA A 184 -0.64 9.21 10.55
N GLN A 185 -0.11 8.18 9.88
CA GLN A 185 0.22 8.19 8.45
C GLN A 185 -0.57 7.11 7.68
N VAL A 186 -1.70 7.52 7.10
CA VAL A 186 -2.53 6.61 6.30
C VAL A 186 -1.76 6.10 5.06
N LYS A 187 -1.75 4.78 4.82
CA LYS A 187 -0.96 4.17 3.73
C LYS A 187 -1.70 3.05 3.00
N HIS A 188 -1.34 2.69 1.77
CA HIS A 188 -0.38 3.33 0.87
C HIS A 188 -1.15 3.92 -0.30
N TYR A 189 -1.03 5.24 -0.49
CA TYR A 189 -1.78 6.01 -1.45
C TYR A 189 -1.12 5.99 -2.84
N ALA A 190 -1.67 5.32 -3.86
CA ALA A 190 -2.88 4.49 -3.87
C ALA A 190 -2.66 3.29 -4.80
N VAL A 191 -3.70 2.47 -5.00
CA VAL A 191 -3.72 1.37 -6.01
C VAL A 191 -2.52 0.42 -5.87
N TYR A 192 -2.23 0.04 -4.63
CA TYR A 192 -1.19 -0.93 -4.29
C TYR A 192 -1.88 -2.13 -3.63
N ASN A 193 -2.04 -3.19 -4.40
CA ASN A 193 -2.88 -4.34 -4.04
C ASN A 193 -2.24 -5.68 -4.47
N GLN A 194 -0.94 -5.68 -4.74
CA GLN A 194 -0.07 -6.85 -4.96
C GLN A 194 1.36 -6.51 -4.53
N GLU A 195 2.13 -7.49 -4.08
CA GLU A 195 3.55 -7.33 -3.73
C GLU A 195 4.48 -7.66 -4.90
N THR A 196 4.04 -8.52 -5.81
CA THR A 196 4.83 -9.00 -6.94
C THR A 196 5.26 -7.84 -7.83
N ASN A 197 6.57 -7.71 -8.06
CA ASN A 197 7.20 -6.64 -8.83
C ASN A 197 7.02 -5.22 -8.26
N ARG A 198 6.60 -5.07 -7.00
CA ARG A 198 6.43 -3.77 -6.37
C ARG A 198 7.68 -2.89 -6.51
N ASN A 199 7.47 -1.57 -6.52
CA ASN A 199 8.53 -0.57 -6.64
C ASN A 199 9.28 -0.62 -7.98
N THR A 200 8.62 -1.14 -9.03
CA THR A 200 9.13 -1.16 -10.40
C THR A 200 8.02 -0.78 -11.39
N ILE A 201 8.39 -0.31 -12.58
CA ILE A 201 7.42 -0.01 -13.64
C ILE A 201 6.67 -1.27 -14.15
N THR A 202 7.09 -2.46 -13.73
CA THR A 202 6.43 -3.73 -14.10
C THR A 202 5.25 -4.08 -13.21
N ASP A 203 5.09 -3.42 -12.05
CA ASP A 203 3.83 -3.36 -11.29
C ASP A 203 3.04 -2.11 -11.70
N ASN A 204 2.63 -2.04 -12.96
CA ASN A 204 1.82 -0.95 -13.48
C ASN A 204 0.34 -1.32 -13.52
N ALA A 205 -0.42 -0.86 -12.52
CA ALA A 205 -1.86 -1.01 -12.45
C ALA A 205 -2.57 -0.15 -13.52
N ILE A 206 -3.24 -0.83 -14.44
CA ILE A 206 -4.09 -0.22 -15.47
C ILE A 206 -5.53 -0.21 -14.95
N VAL A 207 -5.99 0.97 -14.54
CA VAL A 207 -7.25 1.15 -13.82
C VAL A 207 -8.01 2.36 -14.36
N ASP A 208 -9.32 2.21 -14.55
CA ASP A 208 -10.15 3.31 -15.02
C ASP A 208 -10.42 4.35 -13.92
N ASP A 209 -10.66 5.58 -14.35
CA ASP A 209 -10.83 6.74 -13.48
C ASP A 209 -11.98 6.61 -12.46
N ARG A 210 -13.09 5.94 -12.83
CA ARG A 210 -14.21 5.74 -11.91
C ARG A 210 -13.84 4.75 -10.81
N THR A 211 -13.17 3.67 -11.16
CA THR A 211 -12.71 2.68 -10.19
C THR A 211 -11.66 3.25 -9.23
N VAL A 212 -10.72 4.10 -9.71
CA VAL A 212 -9.79 4.83 -8.83
C VAL A 212 -10.54 5.61 -7.75
N HIS A 213 -11.60 6.32 -8.13
CA HIS A 213 -12.34 7.20 -7.24
C HIS A 213 -13.29 6.48 -6.28
N GLU A 214 -13.99 5.46 -6.76
CA GLU A 214 -15.03 4.77 -5.99
C GLU A 214 -14.49 3.61 -5.14
N ILE A 215 -13.37 3.01 -5.53
CA ILE A 215 -12.78 1.85 -4.83
C ILE A 215 -11.47 2.24 -4.14
N TYR A 216 -10.45 2.63 -4.89
CA TYR A 216 -9.07 2.66 -4.37
C TYR A 216 -8.69 3.93 -3.61
N THR A 217 -9.40 5.05 -3.83
CA THR A 217 -9.16 6.32 -3.11
C THR A 217 -10.30 6.69 -2.16
N ALA A 218 -11.43 5.99 -2.21
CA ALA A 218 -12.63 6.32 -1.42
C ALA A 218 -12.41 6.21 0.10
N ALA A 219 -11.68 5.18 0.55
CA ALA A 219 -11.34 5.03 1.97
C ALA A 219 -10.46 6.19 2.47
N PHE A 220 -9.44 6.58 1.69
CA PHE A 220 -8.61 7.75 2.00
C PHE A 220 -9.44 9.03 2.09
N GLY A 221 -10.38 9.26 1.17
CA GLY A 221 -11.28 10.41 1.22
C GLY A 221 -12.14 10.45 2.48
N THR A 222 -12.66 9.29 2.90
CA THR A 222 -13.43 9.14 4.15
C THR A 222 -12.58 9.49 5.38
N ILE A 223 -11.36 8.96 5.42
CA ILE A 223 -10.39 9.18 6.49
C ILE A 223 -9.97 10.66 6.56
N VAL A 224 -9.70 11.28 5.42
CA VAL A 224 -9.37 12.72 5.37
C VAL A 224 -10.54 13.57 5.85
N ASP A 225 -11.78 13.21 5.50
CA ASP A 225 -12.95 13.97 5.94
C ASP A 225 -13.15 13.88 7.46
N GLN A 226 -13.11 12.66 8.02
CA GLN A 226 -13.50 12.39 9.40
C GLN A 226 -12.34 12.54 10.40
N ALA A 227 -11.17 11.97 10.10
CA ALA A 227 -10.08 11.78 11.05
C ALA A 227 -8.90 12.75 10.88
N LYS A 228 -8.83 13.46 9.73
CA LYS A 228 -7.78 14.45 9.43
C LYS A 228 -6.36 13.92 9.69
N PRO A 229 -5.94 12.82 9.04
CA PRO A 229 -4.63 12.22 9.26
C PRO A 229 -3.53 13.26 9.08
N SER A 230 -2.52 13.26 9.94
CA SER A 230 -1.38 14.18 9.86
C SER A 230 -0.51 13.93 8.63
N SER A 231 -0.42 12.68 8.20
CA SER A 231 0.41 12.27 7.08
C SER A 231 -0.28 11.25 6.18
N ALA A 232 0.22 11.11 4.95
CA ALA A 232 -0.11 10.01 4.05
C ALA A 232 1.18 9.47 3.42
N MET A 233 1.24 8.16 3.17
CA MET A 233 2.36 7.53 2.47
C MET A 233 1.98 7.25 1.02
N CYS A 234 2.74 7.73 0.03
CA CYS A 234 2.51 7.32 -1.37
C CYS A 234 3.07 5.90 -1.62
N SER A 235 2.36 5.10 -2.41
CA SER A 235 2.66 3.67 -2.59
C SER A 235 3.82 3.39 -3.55
N TYR A 236 4.22 2.12 -3.62
CA TYR A 236 5.23 1.62 -4.56
C TYR A 236 4.73 1.42 -6.00
N SER A 237 3.43 1.29 -6.22
CA SER A 237 2.90 0.89 -7.53
C SER A 237 3.07 1.97 -8.59
N ALA A 238 3.21 1.54 -9.84
CA ALA A 238 2.94 2.41 -10.97
C ALA A 238 1.44 2.36 -11.29
N ILE A 239 0.84 3.50 -11.60
CA ILE A 239 -0.60 3.62 -11.87
C ILE A 239 -0.76 4.33 -13.19
N ASN A 240 -1.35 3.63 -14.17
CA ASN A 240 -1.53 4.11 -15.53
C ASN A 240 -0.23 4.70 -16.13
N GLY A 241 0.90 4.08 -15.85
CA GLY A 241 2.24 4.41 -16.37
C GLY A 241 3.07 5.38 -15.53
N VAL A 242 2.60 5.82 -14.36
CA VAL A 242 3.31 6.77 -13.49
C VAL A 242 3.39 6.23 -12.07
N PHE A 243 4.58 6.20 -11.46
CA PHE A 243 4.77 5.82 -10.05
C PHE A 243 3.89 6.65 -9.13
N ALA A 244 3.32 6.04 -8.08
CA ALA A 244 2.34 6.72 -7.22
C ALA A 244 2.92 7.97 -6.54
N CYS A 245 4.20 7.96 -6.14
CA CYS A 245 4.90 9.13 -5.59
C CYS A 245 5.19 10.26 -6.61
N GLU A 246 4.98 10.00 -7.90
CA GLU A 246 5.05 10.99 -9.00
C GLU A 246 3.66 11.29 -9.58
N ASN A 247 2.62 10.65 -9.07
CA ASN A 247 1.32 10.67 -9.68
C ASN A 247 0.54 11.94 -9.29
N ALA A 248 -0.12 12.54 -10.27
CA ALA A 248 -0.95 13.73 -10.07
C ALA A 248 -2.11 13.49 -9.08
N TYR A 249 -2.44 12.24 -8.73
CA TYR A 249 -3.40 11.90 -7.69
C TYR A 249 -3.06 12.48 -6.31
N LEU A 250 -1.77 12.70 -5.99
CA LEU A 250 -1.36 13.35 -4.73
C LEU A 250 -1.92 14.77 -4.63
N ASN A 251 -1.70 15.59 -5.66
CA ASN A 251 -2.24 16.94 -5.71
C ASN A 251 -3.74 16.96 -6.01
N ASN A 252 -4.17 16.32 -7.10
CA ASN A 252 -5.51 16.52 -7.65
C ASN A 252 -6.61 15.82 -6.85
N ILE A 253 -6.33 14.65 -6.28
CA ILE A 253 -7.32 13.88 -5.52
C ILE A 253 -7.10 14.08 -4.02
N LEU A 254 -5.93 13.72 -3.48
CA LEU A 254 -5.71 13.75 -2.03
C LEU A 254 -5.71 15.17 -1.48
N LYS A 255 -4.82 16.05 -1.96
CA LYS A 255 -4.71 17.43 -1.46
C LYS A 255 -5.91 18.29 -1.85
N ASN A 256 -6.21 18.38 -3.15
CA ASN A 256 -7.19 19.36 -3.64
C ASN A 256 -8.64 18.92 -3.47
N LYS A 257 -8.96 17.65 -3.73
CA LYS A 257 -10.34 17.17 -3.75
C LYS A 257 -10.80 16.68 -2.37
N PHE A 258 -9.96 15.93 -1.66
CA PHE A 258 -10.28 15.53 -0.27
C PHE A 258 -9.91 16.61 0.75
N GLY A 259 -9.09 17.60 0.38
CA GLY A 259 -8.71 18.68 1.28
C GLY A 259 -7.64 18.28 2.30
N PHE A 260 -6.77 17.33 1.96
CA PHE A 260 -5.69 16.88 2.83
C PHE A 260 -4.65 18.00 3.09
N ASP A 261 -4.52 18.38 4.36
CA ASP A 261 -3.71 19.49 4.86
C ASP A 261 -2.36 19.06 5.48
N GLY A 262 -2.20 17.76 5.74
CA GLY A 262 -0.97 17.12 6.21
C GLY A 262 0.14 17.04 5.15
N PHE A 263 1.17 16.25 5.44
CA PHE A 263 2.32 16.01 4.56
C PHE A 263 2.30 14.61 3.92
N ILE A 264 2.94 14.46 2.76
CA ILE A 264 3.04 13.20 2.02
C ILE A 264 4.47 12.68 2.03
N THR A 265 4.66 11.50 2.60
CA THR A 265 5.94 10.79 2.61
C THR A 265 5.98 9.73 1.51
N SER A 266 7.14 9.45 0.93
CA SER A 266 7.32 8.23 0.13
C SER A 266 7.22 6.99 1.00
N ASP A 267 6.82 5.87 0.41
CA ASP A 267 7.23 4.57 0.96
C ASP A 267 8.76 4.45 0.90
N TRP A 268 9.35 3.50 1.63
CA TRP A 268 10.81 3.37 1.79
C TRP A 268 11.46 3.01 0.45
N GLY A 269 12.16 3.96 -0.17
CA GLY A 269 12.72 3.79 -1.52
C GLY A 269 11.68 3.86 -2.65
N GLY A 270 10.47 4.36 -2.39
CA GLY A 270 9.40 4.56 -3.38
C GLY A 270 9.55 5.85 -4.20
N THR A 271 10.60 6.63 -3.99
CA THR A 271 10.91 7.82 -4.79
C THR A 271 11.73 7.42 -6.01
N HIS A 272 11.31 7.85 -7.21
CA HIS A 272 11.99 7.51 -8.47
C HIS A 272 12.52 8.73 -9.24
N SER A 273 12.20 9.94 -8.79
CA SER A 273 12.72 11.17 -9.37
C SER A 273 12.68 12.35 -8.41
N THR A 274 13.52 13.34 -8.66
CA THR A 274 13.51 14.61 -7.94
C THR A 274 12.36 15.52 -8.38
N VAL A 275 12.33 15.89 -9.67
CA VAL A 275 11.46 16.97 -10.16
C VAL A 275 9.99 16.53 -10.29
N ALA A 276 9.75 15.30 -10.79
CA ALA A 276 8.37 14.85 -10.98
C ALA A 276 7.70 14.60 -9.63
N SER A 277 8.34 13.87 -8.70
CA SER A 277 7.81 13.64 -7.35
C SER A 277 7.54 14.96 -6.60
N ALA A 278 8.49 15.90 -6.64
CA ALA A 278 8.33 17.20 -6.00
C ALA A 278 7.12 17.97 -6.54
N ASN A 279 6.97 18.04 -7.86
CA ASN A 279 5.88 18.79 -8.48
C ASN A 279 4.53 18.04 -8.47
N ALA A 280 4.54 16.71 -8.31
CA ALA A 280 3.34 15.90 -8.19
C ALA A 280 2.65 16.04 -6.83
N GLY A 281 3.39 16.48 -5.80
CA GLY A 281 2.83 16.79 -4.49
C GLY A 281 3.46 16.01 -3.34
N MET A 282 4.49 15.18 -3.57
CA MET A 282 5.23 14.54 -2.47
C MET A 282 5.94 15.61 -1.62
N ASP A 283 6.03 15.40 -0.32
CA ASP A 283 6.59 16.35 0.64
C ASP A 283 7.87 15.85 1.33
N MET A 284 8.05 14.54 1.47
CA MET A 284 9.19 13.94 2.16
C MET A 284 9.65 12.63 1.52
N GLU A 285 10.95 12.48 1.29
CA GLU A 285 11.58 11.22 0.85
C GLU A 285 12.03 10.36 2.04
N MET A 286 11.82 9.05 1.98
CA MET A 286 12.37 8.05 2.91
C MET A 286 13.08 6.91 2.19
N PRO A 287 14.12 6.29 2.79
CA PRO A 287 14.70 6.57 4.11
C PRO A 287 15.75 7.70 4.14
N ASP A 288 16.21 8.15 2.98
CA ASP A 288 17.33 9.07 2.85
C ASP A 288 17.03 10.20 1.86
N GLY A 289 18.06 10.97 1.48
CA GLY A 289 17.95 12.14 0.60
C GLY A 289 18.48 11.93 -0.81
N THR A 290 18.37 10.72 -1.38
CA THR A 290 18.84 10.42 -2.74
C THR A 290 18.26 11.38 -3.78
N TYR A 291 16.96 11.68 -3.72
CA TYR A 291 16.28 12.57 -4.67
C TYR A 291 15.95 13.95 -4.10
N PHE A 292 15.64 14.03 -2.80
CA PHE A 292 15.17 15.23 -2.09
C PHE A 292 16.27 15.90 -1.24
N GLY A 293 17.51 15.38 -1.26
CA GLY A 293 18.70 16.06 -0.74
C GLY A 293 19.33 17.02 -1.77
N ASP A 294 20.60 16.79 -2.11
CA ASP A 294 21.37 17.66 -3.02
C ASP A 294 20.73 17.81 -4.41
N ALA A 295 20.08 16.75 -4.91
CA ALA A 295 19.41 16.78 -6.20
C ALA A 295 18.23 17.77 -6.22
N LEU A 296 17.40 17.80 -5.18
CA LEU A 296 16.31 18.78 -5.05
C LEU A 296 16.83 20.19 -4.85
N LYS A 297 17.88 20.37 -4.06
CA LYS A 297 18.56 21.67 -3.93
C LYS A 297 19.01 22.20 -5.29
N ALA A 298 19.67 21.37 -6.11
CA ALA A 298 20.09 21.74 -7.46
C ALA A 298 18.89 22.02 -8.40
N ALA A 299 17.80 21.25 -8.26
CA ALA A 299 16.57 21.48 -9.02
C ALA A 299 15.90 22.83 -8.68
N VAL A 300 15.95 23.24 -7.40
CA VAL A 300 15.46 24.57 -6.97
C VAL A 300 16.34 25.68 -7.50
N GLN A 301 17.67 25.55 -7.36
CA GLN A 301 18.63 26.55 -7.82
C GLN A 301 18.60 26.76 -9.35
N SER A 302 18.28 25.70 -10.10
CA SER A 302 18.11 25.76 -11.56
C SER A 302 16.69 26.16 -12.00
N GLY A 303 15.76 26.37 -11.06
CA GLY A 303 14.38 26.76 -11.36
C GLY A 303 13.48 25.63 -11.89
N LYS A 304 13.94 24.38 -11.88
CA LYS A 304 13.15 23.19 -12.26
C LYS A 304 12.09 22.83 -11.21
N VAL A 305 12.35 23.17 -9.95
CA VAL A 305 11.38 23.15 -8.85
C VAL A 305 11.30 24.56 -8.28
N ALA A 306 10.10 25.11 -8.12
CA ALA A 306 9.95 26.44 -7.53
C ALA A 306 10.32 26.40 -6.04
N GLN A 307 10.99 27.43 -5.51
CA GLN A 307 11.25 27.49 -4.07
C GLN A 307 9.95 27.47 -3.25
N SER A 308 8.87 28.06 -3.78
CA SER A 308 7.55 27.98 -3.17
C SER A 308 7.02 26.55 -3.01
N ARG A 309 7.50 25.60 -3.82
CA ARG A 309 7.14 24.18 -3.68
C ARG A 309 7.79 23.59 -2.45
N VAL A 310 9.10 23.81 -2.24
CA VAL A 310 9.82 23.36 -1.04
C VAL A 310 9.28 24.06 0.21
N ASP A 311 8.92 25.35 0.09
CA ASP A 311 8.25 26.08 1.16
C ASP A 311 6.92 25.43 1.58
N ASP A 312 6.10 24.94 0.63
CA ASP A 312 4.86 24.19 0.94
C ASP A 312 5.14 22.83 1.59
N MET A 313 6.16 22.08 1.13
CA MET A 313 6.55 20.79 1.72
C MET A 313 6.87 20.96 3.21
N VAL A 314 7.77 21.90 3.52
CA VAL A 314 8.20 22.18 4.89
C VAL A 314 7.06 22.78 5.72
N ALA A 315 6.21 23.63 5.12
CA ALA A 315 5.06 24.19 5.81
C ALA A 315 4.04 23.13 6.25
N ARG A 316 3.83 22.08 5.44
CA ARG A 316 2.94 20.95 5.78
C ARG A 316 3.48 20.13 6.95
N ILE A 317 4.78 19.82 6.94
CA ILE A 317 5.44 19.11 8.05
C ILE A 317 5.34 19.93 9.34
N MET A 318 5.76 21.20 9.31
CA MET A 318 5.74 22.05 10.50
C MET A 318 4.31 22.33 11.00
N ARG A 319 3.31 22.39 10.12
CA ARG A 319 1.91 22.54 10.53
C ARG A 319 1.51 21.42 11.48
N GLU A 320 1.87 20.20 11.13
CA GLU A 320 1.58 19.02 11.93
C GLU A 320 2.41 19.00 13.22
N GLU A 321 3.71 19.32 13.16
CA GLU A 321 4.54 19.47 14.37
C GLU A 321 3.95 20.48 15.36
N PHE A 322 3.41 21.60 14.88
CA PHE A 322 2.71 22.56 15.73
C PHE A 322 1.33 22.07 16.19
N ARG A 323 0.57 21.36 15.34
CA ARG A 323 -0.75 20.80 15.67
C ARG A 323 -0.66 19.80 16.81
N PHE A 324 0.40 19.00 16.84
CA PHE A 324 0.69 18.00 17.88
C PHE A 324 1.56 18.54 19.03
N GLY A 325 1.94 19.82 18.98
CA GLY A 325 2.64 20.49 20.08
C GLY A 325 4.12 20.11 20.22
N LEU A 326 4.75 19.53 19.20
CA LEU A 326 6.14 19.05 19.26
C LEU A 326 7.16 20.19 19.47
N PHE A 327 6.84 21.41 19.04
CA PHE A 327 7.67 22.59 19.32
C PHE A 327 7.68 22.96 20.81
N ASP A 328 6.55 22.79 21.49
CA ASP A 328 6.38 23.18 22.90
C ASP A 328 6.74 22.02 23.84
N HIS A 329 6.48 20.79 23.39
CA HIS A 329 6.63 19.55 24.13
C HIS A 329 7.26 18.47 23.23
N PRO A 330 8.55 18.60 22.88
CA PRO A 330 9.23 17.61 22.04
C PRO A 330 9.21 16.24 22.71
N SER A 331 8.91 15.20 21.94
CA SER A 331 8.87 13.83 22.43
C SER A 331 10.25 13.38 22.95
N PRO A 332 10.33 12.73 24.12
CA PRO A 332 11.58 12.18 24.61
C PRO A 332 12.12 11.11 23.65
N ASP A 333 13.42 10.84 23.70
CA ASP A 333 14.03 9.76 22.91
C ASP A 333 14.13 8.48 23.76
N THR A 334 13.11 7.62 23.69
CA THR A 334 12.91 6.48 24.59
C THR A 334 12.57 5.16 23.86
N PRO A 335 13.32 4.76 22.81
CA PRO A 335 12.99 3.56 22.02
C PRO A 335 13.03 2.25 22.83
N THR A 336 13.69 2.24 23.99
CA THR A 336 13.80 1.10 24.90
C THR A 336 12.79 1.09 26.05
N ALA A 337 11.85 2.04 26.11
CA ALA A 337 10.84 2.07 27.18
C ALA A 337 9.91 0.85 27.12
N VAL A 338 9.50 0.30 28.26
CA VAL A 338 8.45 -0.72 28.31
C VAL A 338 7.10 -0.02 28.12
N ALA A 339 6.47 -0.23 26.97
CA ALA A 339 5.28 0.52 26.56
C ALA A 339 3.99 -0.28 26.80
N SER A 340 4.04 -1.59 26.62
CA SER A 340 2.86 -2.45 26.81
C SER A 340 2.37 -2.46 28.26
N THR A 341 1.04 -2.42 28.41
CA THR A 341 0.35 -2.50 29.70
C THR A 341 -0.67 -3.63 29.72
N PRO A 342 -1.08 -4.12 30.91
CA PRO A 342 -2.17 -5.10 31.01
C PRO A 342 -3.48 -4.63 30.36
N ALA A 343 -3.74 -3.33 30.29
CA ALA A 343 -4.91 -2.77 29.61
C ALA A 343 -4.77 -2.91 28.08
N ASN A 344 -3.58 -2.66 27.54
CA ASN A 344 -3.29 -2.83 26.10
C ASN A 344 -3.48 -4.29 25.69
N VAL A 345 -2.94 -5.22 26.47
CA VAL A 345 -3.11 -6.66 26.25
C VAL A 345 -4.59 -7.09 26.37
N ALA A 346 -5.35 -6.48 27.28
CA ALA A 346 -6.79 -6.74 27.38
C ALA A 346 -7.58 -6.23 26.16
N THR A 347 -7.19 -5.08 25.59
CA THR A 347 -7.73 -4.59 24.31
C THR A 347 -7.38 -5.54 23.17
N ALA A 348 -6.12 -5.99 23.08
CA ALA A 348 -5.69 -6.97 22.07
C ALA A 348 -6.55 -8.24 22.12
N ARG A 349 -6.78 -8.79 23.32
CA ARG A 349 -7.70 -9.93 23.49
C ARG A 349 -9.12 -9.62 23.07
N LYS A 350 -9.65 -8.43 23.42
CA LYS A 350 -11.03 -8.05 23.07
C LYS A 350 -11.22 -7.93 21.56
N VAL A 351 -10.22 -7.41 20.85
CA VAL A 351 -10.21 -7.34 19.38
C VAL A 351 -10.28 -8.74 18.82
N ALA A 352 -9.36 -9.64 19.20
CA ALA A 352 -9.37 -11.03 18.77
C ALA A 352 -10.70 -11.76 19.08
N GLU A 353 -11.26 -11.58 20.27
CA GLU A 353 -12.55 -12.17 20.65
C GLU A 353 -13.72 -11.71 19.78
N ASP A 354 -13.70 -10.45 19.32
CA ASP A 354 -14.76 -9.85 18.53
C ASP A 354 -14.56 -9.94 17.02
N GLY A 355 -13.32 -10.13 16.57
CA GLY A 355 -12.93 -10.25 15.16
C GLY A 355 -12.93 -11.69 14.65
N VAL A 356 -12.69 -12.68 15.51
CA VAL A 356 -12.85 -14.09 15.16
C VAL A 356 -14.27 -14.37 14.65
N VAL A 357 -14.37 -14.94 13.45
CA VAL A 357 -15.63 -15.22 12.76
C VAL A 357 -15.99 -16.69 12.87
N LEU A 358 -17.17 -16.99 13.43
CA LEU A 358 -17.71 -18.35 13.39
C LEU A 358 -18.35 -18.60 12.01
N LEU A 359 -17.69 -19.38 11.17
CA LEU A 359 -18.15 -19.66 9.80
C LEU A 359 -19.17 -20.81 9.76
N LYS A 360 -18.91 -21.87 10.53
CA LYS A 360 -19.76 -23.07 10.59
C LYS A 360 -19.95 -23.52 12.03
N ASN A 361 -21.18 -23.90 12.37
CA ASN A 361 -21.51 -24.60 13.62
C ASN A 361 -22.70 -25.55 13.42
N GLN A 362 -22.39 -26.82 13.18
CA GLN A 362 -23.35 -27.88 12.94
C GLN A 362 -23.60 -28.69 14.22
N ASP A 363 -24.84 -29.18 14.39
CA ASP A 363 -25.29 -30.00 15.53
C ASP A 363 -25.08 -29.36 16.91
N ASN A 364 -24.86 -28.04 16.97
CA ASN A 364 -24.44 -27.33 18.18
C ASN A 364 -23.18 -27.94 18.80
N VAL A 365 -22.19 -28.32 17.97
CA VAL A 365 -20.87 -28.75 18.46
C VAL A 365 -20.20 -27.66 19.30
N LEU A 366 -20.50 -26.39 18.98
CA LEU A 366 -20.09 -25.22 19.73
C LEU A 366 -21.29 -24.47 20.35
N PRO A 367 -21.12 -23.86 21.52
CA PRO A 367 -19.93 -23.90 22.37
C PRO A 367 -19.75 -25.28 23.05
N LEU A 368 -18.51 -25.60 23.42
CA LEU A 368 -18.16 -26.84 24.12
C LEU A 368 -18.88 -26.93 25.46
N ASP A 369 -19.61 -28.03 25.66
CA ASP A 369 -20.28 -28.32 26.91
C ASP A 369 -19.30 -29.02 27.87
N ALA A 370 -18.74 -28.27 28.83
CA ALA A 370 -17.80 -28.77 29.83
C ALA A 370 -18.35 -29.92 30.71
N LYS A 371 -19.65 -30.22 30.63
CA LYS A 371 -20.27 -31.38 31.30
C LYS A 371 -20.26 -32.64 30.45
N LYS A 372 -19.99 -32.54 29.14
CA LYS A 372 -20.03 -33.63 28.17
C LYS A 372 -18.69 -33.90 27.51
N VAL A 373 -17.89 -32.85 27.34
CA VAL A 373 -16.55 -32.94 26.75
C VAL A 373 -15.55 -33.12 27.88
N HIS A 374 -14.93 -34.29 27.93
CA HIS A 374 -13.95 -34.71 28.93
C HIS A 374 -12.57 -34.99 28.32
N SER A 375 -12.47 -35.08 27.00
CA SER A 375 -11.18 -35.19 26.28
C SER A 375 -11.17 -34.33 25.02
N ILE A 376 -10.08 -33.56 24.83
CA ILE A 376 -9.90 -32.65 23.70
C ILE A 376 -8.55 -32.95 23.05
N ALA A 377 -8.58 -33.25 21.75
CA ALA A 377 -7.40 -33.30 20.90
C ALA A 377 -7.18 -31.92 20.28
N VAL A 378 -6.08 -31.25 20.61
CA VAL A 378 -5.62 -30.03 19.93
C VAL A 378 -4.58 -30.45 18.91
N ILE A 379 -4.82 -30.18 17.64
CA ILE A 379 -4.05 -30.72 16.52
C ILE A 379 -3.58 -29.59 15.60
N GLY A 380 -2.39 -29.72 15.02
CA GLY A 380 -1.87 -28.79 14.01
C GLY A 380 -0.69 -27.97 14.55
N ASP A 381 0.30 -27.73 13.69
CA ASP A 381 1.55 -27.03 14.02
C ASP A 381 1.31 -25.67 14.72
N GLY A 382 0.37 -24.88 14.20
CA GLY A 382 0.03 -23.56 14.76
C GLY A 382 -0.80 -23.58 16.04
N ALA A 383 -1.11 -24.75 16.60
CA ALA A 383 -1.74 -24.81 17.92
C ALA A 383 -0.72 -24.79 19.07
N GLY A 384 0.55 -25.09 18.78
CA GLY A 384 1.63 -25.19 19.75
C GLY A 384 2.58 -23.98 19.74
N LYS A 385 3.88 -24.24 19.87
CA LYS A 385 4.93 -23.21 19.92
C LYS A 385 5.04 -22.38 18.63
N ASP A 386 4.60 -22.94 17.51
CA ASP A 386 4.67 -22.33 16.17
C ASP A 386 3.35 -21.61 15.81
N ALA A 387 2.61 -21.15 16.84
CA ALA A 387 1.34 -20.46 16.65
C ALA A 387 1.50 -19.20 15.80
N LEU A 388 0.85 -19.19 14.64
CA LEU A 388 0.87 -18.05 13.74
C LEU A 388 -0.07 -16.96 14.27
N THR A 389 0.51 -15.88 14.78
CA THR A 389 -0.19 -14.80 15.51
C THR A 389 -0.03 -13.42 14.87
N ALA A 390 0.84 -13.29 13.87
CA ALA A 390 1.05 -12.09 13.07
C ALA A 390 1.50 -12.46 11.65
N GLY A 391 1.28 -11.55 10.68
CA GLY A 391 1.90 -11.62 9.35
C GLY A 391 3.31 -11.04 9.36
N GLY A 392 3.99 -11.12 8.22
CA GLY A 392 5.38 -10.67 8.04
C GLY A 392 5.56 -9.20 7.66
N GLY A 393 6.80 -8.78 7.38
CA GLY A 393 7.12 -7.45 6.85
C GLY A 393 7.25 -6.32 7.87
N SER A 394 6.97 -5.09 7.42
CA SER A 394 7.01 -3.88 8.26
C SER A 394 5.98 -3.90 9.39
N ALA A 395 4.92 -4.70 9.28
CA ALA A 395 3.86 -4.81 10.29
C ALA A 395 4.22 -5.71 11.49
N VAL A 396 5.31 -6.47 11.45
CA VAL A 396 5.65 -7.44 12.51
C VAL A 396 5.81 -6.77 13.88
N VAL A 397 5.19 -7.34 14.90
CA VAL A 397 5.40 -7.00 16.31
C VAL A 397 5.66 -8.28 17.09
N ALA A 398 6.77 -8.36 17.83
CA ALA A 398 7.16 -9.56 18.57
C ALA A 398 6.24 -9.85 19.78
N GLY A 399 5.55 -8.83 20.30
CA GLY A 399 4.67 -8.92 21.46
C GLY A 399 5.42 -9.10 22.80
N THR A 400 4.69 -8.99 23.91
CA THR A 400 5.26 -9.15 25.27
C THR A 400 5.10 -10.54 25.86
N GLY A 401 4.44 -11.45 25.13
CA GLY A 401 4.19 -12.83 25.56
C GLY A 401 2.97 -13.40 24.85
N VAL A 402 3.22 -14.32 23.92
CA VAL A 402 2.18 -15.02 23.15
C VAL A 402 1.61 -16.18 23.96
N VAL A 403 0.28 -16.28 24.05
CA VAL A 403 -0.41 -17.44 24.59
C VAL A 403 -0.79 -18.37 23.44
N THR A 404 -0.16 -19.54 23.37
CA THR A 404 -0.45 -20.54 22.33
C THR A 404 -1.89 -21.05 22.46
N PRO A 405 -2.53 -21.47 21.34
CA PRO A 405 -3.85 -22.07 21.40
C PRO A 405 -3.97 -23.27 22.34
N PHE A 406 -2.99 -24.17 22.32
CA PHE A 406 -2.96 -25.31 23.22
C PHE A 406 -2.94 -24.86 24.69
N ASP A 407 -2.10 -23.90 25.06
CA ASP A 407 -2.00 -23.42 26.44
C ASP A 407 -3.28 -22.71 26.88
N GLY A 408 -3.88 -21.89 26.03
CA GLY A 408 -5.14 -21.21 26.32
C GLY A 408 -6.31 -22.19 26.52
N ILE A 409 -6.45 -23.18 25.62
CA ILE A 409 -7.50 -24.22 25.72
C ILE A 409 -7.29 -25.06 26.97
N LYS A 410 -6.06 -25.47 27.26
CA LYS A 410 -5.71 -26.26 28.44
C LYS A 410 -5.97 -25.48 29.73
N ALA A 411 -5.57 -24.21 29.79
CA ALA A 411 -5.83 -23.33 30.93
C ALA A 411 -7.33 -23.16 31.18
N ARG A 412 -8.13 -22.93 30.12
CA ARG A 412 -9.57 -22.78 30.24
C ARG A 412 -10.29 -24.08 30.59
N ALA A 413 -9.86 -25.22 30.06
CA ALA A 413 -10.42 -26.53 30.38
C ALA A 413 -10.19 -26.89 31.86
N GLY A 414 -9.03 -26.54 32.42
CA GLY A 414 -8.67 -26.86 33.79
C GLY A 414 -8.79 -28.37 34.06
N SER A 415 -9.54 -28.75 35.09
CA SER A 415 -9.80 -30.16 35.42
C SER A 415 -11.03 -30.77 34.74
N THR A 416 -11.74 -30.02 33.89
CA THR A 416 -13.00 -30.48 33.28
C THR A 416 -12.79 -31.41 32.08
N ALA A 417 -11.65 -31.29 31.39
CA ALA A 417 -11.27 -32.15 30.28
C ALA A 417 -9.75 -32.40 30.25
N ASN A 418 -9.36 -33.59 29.77
CA ASN A 418 -7.99 -33.90 29.41
C ASN A 418 -7.65 -33.31 28.03
N VAL A 419 -6.78 -32.30 28.00
CA VAL A 419 -6.37 -31.63 26.76
C VAL A 419 -4.98 -32.15 26.36
N GLN A 420 -4.90 -32.72 25.16
CA GLN A 420 -3.67 -33.27 24.60
C GLN A 420 -3.35 -32.62 23.25
N TYR A 421 -2.07 -32.55 22.91
CA TYR A 421 -1.58 -31.95 21.68
C TYR A 421 -0.96 -33.00 20.76
N ALA A 422 -1.18 -32.85 19.45
CA ALA A 422 -0.42 -33.53 18.41
C ALA A 422 -0.14 -32.57 17.25
N GLN A 423 1.09 -32.53 16.75
CA GLN A 423 1.47 -31.55 15.72
C GLN A 423 0.76 -31.81 14.37
N GLY A 424 0.59 -33.07 13.98
CA GLY A 424 -0.19 -33.45 12.79
C GLY A 424 0.54 -33.25 11.45
N ASN A 425 1.10 -32.07 11.21
CA ASN A 425 1.84 -31.72 9.99
C ASN A 425 3.22 -31.15 10.31
N LEU A 426 4.10 -31.10 9.30
CA LEU A 426 5.29 -30.26 9.37
C LEU A 426 4.89 -28.79 9.33
N SER A 427 5.72 -27.95 9.92
CA SER A 427 5.59 -26.49 9.82
C SER A 427 5.65 -26.01 8.37
N SER A 428 5.05 -24.84 8.12
CA SER A 428 4.93 -24.25 6.78
C SER A 428 6.29 -23.89 6.14
N ASN A 429 7.31 -23.59 6.94
CA ASN A 429 8.69 -23.34 6.48
C ASN A 429 9.54 -24.62 6.40
N GLY A 430 8.92 -25.80 6.54
CA GLY A 430 9.59 -27.09 6.53
C GLY A 430 10.45 -27.38 7.77
N GLN A 431 10.46 -26.48 8.77
CA GLN A 431 11.19 -26.67 10.02
C GLN A 431 10.71 -27.94 10.73
N LEU A 432 11.66 -28.83 10.99
CA LEU A 432 11.41 -30.07 11.73
C LEU A 432 11.34 -29.79 13.24
N PRO A 433 10.60 -30.60 14.01
CA PRO A 433 10.52 -30.45 15.46
C PRO A 433 11.90 -30.50 16.11
N ALA A 434 12.15 -29.56 17.04
CA ALA A 434 13.40 -29.52 17.79
C ALA A 434 13.68 -30.87 18.46
N ILE A 435 14.95 -31.28 18.47
CA ILE A 435 15.34 -32.52 19.11
C ILE A 435 15.13 -32.40 20.62
N ASP A 436 14.34 -33.31 21.21
CA ASP A 436 14.12 -33.34 22.65
C ASP A 436 15.45 -33.46 23.41
N SER A 437 15.64 -32.59 24.42
CA SER A 437 16.86 -32.53 25.23
C SER A 437 17.25 -33.87 25.86
N SER A 438 16.29 -34.77 26.12
CA SER A 438 16.55 -36.10 26.67
C SER A 438 17.38 -36.99 25.75
N TYR A 439 17.41 -36.71 24.44
CA TYR A 439 18.28 -37.38 23.49
C TYR A 439 19.66 -36.73 23.37
N LEU A 440 19.84 -35.53 23.91
CA LEU A 440 21.07 -34.73 23.79
C LEU A 440 21.89 -34.81 25.09
N THR A 441 23.19 -35.08 24.97
CA THR A 441 24.13 -35.10 26.08
C THR A 441 25.30 -34.16 25.80
N PRO A 442 25.58 -33.18 26.69
CA PRO A 442 26.69 -32.25 26.49
C PRO A 442 28.04 -32.97 26.69
N PRO A 443 29.16 -32.40 26.20
CA PRO A 443 30.50 -33.00 26.35
C PRO A 443 30.92 -33.27 27.80
N SER A 444 30.35 -32.53 28.77
CA SER A 444 30.57 -32.75 30.20
C SER A 444 29.99 -34.08 30.71
N GLY A 445 29.03 -34.66 29.99
CA GLY A 445 28.28 -35.86 30.40
C GLY A 445 27.25 -35.63 31.51
N ALA A 446 27.07 -34.39 31.99
CA ALA A 446 26.15 -34.06 33.07
C ALA A 446 25.01 -33.16 32.58
N GLY A 447 23.77 -33.61 32.78
CA GLY A 447 22.55 -32.92 32.32
C GLY A 447 22.13 -33.31 30.90
N HIS A 448 21.24 -32.53 30.32
CA HIS A 448 20.65 -32.73 28.99
C HIS A 448 20.91 -31.49 28.11
N GLY A 449 21.13 -31.70 26.81
CA GLY A 449 21.37 -30.62 25.83
C GLY A 449 22.74 -30.66 25.15
N LEU A 450 23.11 -29.56 24.50
CA LEU A 450 24.40 -29.34 23.85
C LEU A 450 25.16 -28.20 24.54
N GLN A 451 26.50 -28.25 24.50
CA GLN A 451 27.33 -27.15 24.99
C GLN A 451 27.45 -26.07 23.91
N GLY A 452 26.86 -24.91 24.16
CA GLY A 452 26.93 -23.72 23.32
C GLY A 452 28.10 -22.82 23.73
N GLU A 453 28.97 -22.50 22.78
CA GLU A 453 30.06 -21.54 22.87
C GLU A 453 29.75 -20.33 21.98
N TYR A 454 29.66 -19.14 22.59
CA TYR A 454 29.16 -17.93 21.96
C TYR A 454 30.33 -16.95 21.72
N PHE A 455 30.54 -16.51 20.48
CA PHE A 455 31.68 -15.70 20.05
C PHE A 455 31.24 -14.32 19.56
N THR A 456 32.07 -13.28 19.79
CA THR A 456 31.80 -11.89 19.38
C THR A 456 32.16 -11.59 17.93
N ASN A 457 32.21 -12.60 17.07
CA ASN A 457 32.52 -12.52 15.65
C ASN A 457 31.70 -13.56 14.89
N LYS A 458 31.67 -13.50 13.56
CA LYS A 458 30.93 -14.44 12.70
C LYS A 458 31.73 -15.70 12.30
N THR A 459 32.98 -15.83 12.75
CA THR A 459 33.92 -16.85 12.26
C THR A 459 34.15 -18.00 13.24
N LEU A 460 33.52 -17.98 14.41
CA LEU A 460 33.70 -18.97 15.49
C LEU A 460 35.14 -19.04 16.03
N ASP A 461 35.88 -17.93 15.91
CA ASP A 461 37.29 -17.86 16.29
C ASP A 461 37.51 -17.23 17.67
N GLY A 462 38.57 -17.67 18.35
CA GLY A 462 39.05 -17.06 19.59
C GLY A 462 38.43 -17.67 20.86
N THR A 463 38.42 -16.89 21.95
CA THR A 463 37.81 -17.31 23.22
C THR A 463 36.32 -16.96 23.22
N PRO A 464 35.41 -17.91 23.54
CA PRO A 464 33.99 -17.61 23.66
C PRO A 464 33.73 -16.54 24.73
N ALA A 465 32.84 -15.60 24.44
CA ALA A 465 32.36 -14.60 25.40
C ALA A 465 31.40 -15.21 26.43
N ALA A 466 30.69 -16.29 26.06
CA ALA A 466 29.87 -17.06 26.97
C ALA A 466 29.91 -18.55 26.59
N THR A 467 29.76 -19.41 27.60
CA THR A 467 29.60 -20.85 27.42
C THR A 467 28.50 -21.35 28.35
N ARG A 468 27.55 -22.13 27.82
CA ARG A 468 26.47 -22.74 28.61
C ARG A 468 25.99 -24.05 27.99
N THR A 469 25.21 -24.82 28.75
CA THR A 469 24.49 -25.98 28.22
C THR A 469 23.10 -25.52 27.82
N ASP A 470 22.80 -25.62 26.53
CA ASP A 470 21.52 -25.30 25.95
C ASP A 470 20.71 -26.60 25.79
N PRO A 471 19.53 -26.73 26.43
CA PRO A 471 18.73 -27.97 26.39
C PRO A 471 18.39 -28.42 24.98
N THR A 472 18.14 -27.45 24.09
CA THR A 472 17.84 -27.64 22.67
C THR A 472 18.51 -26.53 21.87
N VAL A 473 18.80 -26.77 20.59
CA VAL A 473 19.13 -25.69 19.64
C VAL A 473 17.82 -25.33 18.94
N SER A 474 17.04 -24.47 19.58
CA SER A 474 15.76 -23.99 19.07
C SER A 474 15.57 -22.60 19.67
N PHE A 475 16.20 -21.62 19.03
CA PHE A 475 16.30 -20.26 19.49
C PHE A 475 15.66 -19.33 18.49
N ASP A 476 14.85 -18.42 19.02
CA ASP A 476 14.43 -17.19 18.37
C ASP A 476 14.75 -16.08 19.36
N TRP A 477 15.80 -15.32 19.09
CA TRP A 477 16.20 -14.23 19.98
C TRP A 477 15.45 -12.94 19.65
N THR A 478 14.59 -12.89 18.63
CA THR A 478 13.80 -11.70 18.24
C THR A 478 14.68 -10.46 18.07
N GLY A 479 15.87 -10.63 17.49
CA GLY A 479 16.89 -9.59 17.33
C GLY A 479 17.60 -9.15 18.62
N LYS A 480 17.39 -9.84 19.74
CA LYS A 480 18.06 -9.56 21.03
C LYS A 480 19.40 -10.30 21.12
N SER A 481 20.27 -9.83 22.02
CA SER A 481 21.55 -10.49 22.29
C SER A 481 21.33 -11.85 22.98
N PRO A 482 21.99 -12.93 22.51
CA PRO A 482 21.76 -14.29 23.02
C PRO A 482 22.38 -14.54 24.41
N ALA A 483 23.36 -13.73 24.80
CA ALA A 483 24.00 -13.76 26.11
C ALA A 483 24.70 -12.43 26.41
N SER A 484 24.88 -12.13 27.69
CA SER A 484 25.66 -10.96 28.13
C SER A 484 27.05 -10.94 27.50
N GLY A 485 27.45 -9.79 26.96
CA GLY A 485 28.76 -9.61 26.30
C GLY A 485 28.75 -9.82 24.79
N LEU A 486 27.63 -10.21 24.19
CA LEU A 486 27.44 -10.25 22.74
C LEU A 486 26.58 -9.08 22.25
N SER A 487 26.85 -8.59 21.04
CA SER A 487 25.98 -7.68 20.30
C SER A 487 24.72 -8.39 19.80
N THR A 488 23.73 -7.62 19.35
CA THR A 488 22.50 -8.14 18.71
C THR A 488 22.75 -8.69 17.31
N THR A 489 23.84 -8.27 16.67
CA THR A 489 24.30 -8.73 15.36
C THR A 489 25.79 -9.06 15.38
N ASN A 490 26.31 -9.68 14.33
CA ASN A 490 27.74 -9.97 14.14
C ASN A 490 28.35 -10.87 15.23
N TYR A 491 27.63 -11.90 15.64
CA TYR A 491 28.12 -12.94 16.55
C TYR A 491 28.01 -14.34 15.93
N SER A 492 28.56 -15.35 16.59
CA SER A 492 28.41 -16.75 16.20
C SER A 492 28.32 -17.67 17.40
N VAL A 493 27.77 -18.86 17.21
CA VAL A 493 27.60 -19.87 18.25
C VAL A 493 27.96 -21.24 17.69
N LYS A 494 28.69 -22.01 18.50
CA LYS A 494 28.98 -23.43 18.25
C LYS A 494 28.33 -24.28 19.33
N TRP A 495 27.45 -25.19 18.95
CA TRP A 495 26.89 -26.20 19.85
C TRP A 495 27.54 -27.55 19.60
N THR A 496 28.05 -28.19 20.65
CA THR A 496 28.66 -29.54 20.56
C THR A 496 28.09 -30.49 21.59
N GLY A 497 28.06 -31.79 21.27
CA GLY A 497 27.63 -32.84 22.19
C GLY A 497 27.37 -34.15 21.46
N THR A 498 26.51 -34.98 22.04
CA THR A 498 26.08 -36.24 21.43
C THR A 498 24.56 -36.39 21.44
N LEU A 499 24.05 -37.08 20.43
CA LEU A 499 22.66 -37.47 20.26
C LEU A 499 22.53 -38.99 20.40
N THR A 500 21.67 -39.45 21.32
CA THR A 500 21.35 -40.88 21.46
C THR A 500 20.01 -41.18 20.79
N PRO A 501 19.99 -41.81 19.60
CA PRO A 501 18.76 -42.08 18.85
C PRO A 501 17.91 -43.14 19.56
N PRO A 502 16.57 -42.99 19.64
CA PRO A 502 15.68 -43.98 20.25
C PRO A 502 15.44 -45.21 19.38
N ALA A 503 15.53 -45.08 18.06
CA ALA A 503 15.27 -46.12 17.08
C ALA A 503 16.41 -46.25 16.06
N THR A 504 16.56 -47.42 15.45
CA THR A 504 17.49 -47.64 14.33
C THR A 504 16.77 -47.33 13.03
N GLY A 505 17.39 -46.51 12.17
CA GLY A 505 16.86 -46.19 10.86
C GLY A 505 17.39 -44.87 10.31
N THR A 506 16.80 -44.40 9.23
CA THR A 506 17.13 -43.13 8.59
C THR A 506 16.39 -41.98 9.26
N TYR A 507 17.12 -41.07 9.88
CA TYR A 507 16.59 -39.83 10.45
C TYR A 507 16.73 -38.72 9.42
N THR A 508 15.75 -37.82 9.32
CA THR A 508 15.90 -36.57 8.58
C THR A 508 16.21 -35.46 9.56
N PHE A 509 17.40 -34.88 9.51
CA PHE A 509 17.71 -33.65 10.24
C PHE A 509 17.24 -32.44 9.46
N GLY A 510 16.80 -31.41 10.17
CA GLY A 510 16.48 -30.10 9.64
C GLY A 510 17.27 -29.04 10.40
N LEU A 511 17.89 -28.11 9.69
CA LEU A 511 18.52 -26.95 10.27
C LEU A 511 17.90 -25.70 9.65
N SER A 512 17.07 -25.03 10.43
CA SER A 512 16.40 -23.79 10.06
C SER A 512 17.16 -22.63 10.68
N SER A 513 17.51 -21.60 9.92
CA SER A 513 18.10 -20.38 10.48
C SER A 513 17.88 -19.19 9.56
N ASP A 514 17.82 -18.00 10.14
CA ASP A 514 18.22 -16.80 9.40
C ASP A 514 19.75 -16.69 9.43
N ASP A 515 20.34 -16.23 8.34
CA ASP A 515 21.79 -16.25 8.13
C ASP A 515 22.41 -17.66 8.24
N GLY A 516 23.70 -17.71 8.59
CA GLY A 516 24.55 -18.84 8.32
C GLY A 516 24.46 -19.95 9.34
N SER A 517 24.23 -21.19 8.89
CA SER A 517 24.26 -22.36 9.77
C SER A 517 24.84 -23.62 9.11
N ARG A 518 25.42 -24.53 9.90
CA ARG A 518 25.95 -25.83 9.43
C ARG A 518 25.68 -26.91 10.47
N LEU A 519 25.41 -28.13 10.02
CA LEU A 519 25.28 -29.32 10.87
C LEU A 519 26.33 -30.35 10.51
N PHE A 520 27.00 -30.86 11.52
CA PHE A 520 27.90 -32.01 11.43
C PHE A 520 27.37 -33.15 12.29
N VAL A 521 27.31 -34.34 11.71
CA VAL A 521 26.97 -35.58 12.42
C VAL A 521 28.13 -36.56 12.28
N ASN A 522 28.67 -37.04 13.40
CA ASN A 522 29.87 -37.88 13.46
C ASN A 522 31.07 -37.28 12.69
N GLY A 523 31.24 -35.96 12.79
CA GLY A 523 32.32 -35.22 12.12
C GLY A 523 32.13 -35.00 10.61
N LYS A 524 31.04 -35.49 10.02
CA LYS A 524 30.69 -35.24 8.62
C LYS A 524 29.70 -34.08 8.52
N GLN A 525 30.02 -33.05 7.73
CA GLN A 525 29.06 -31.99 7.41
C GLN A 525 27.91 -32.58 6.57
N VAL A 526 26.69 -32.45 7.06
CA VAL A 526 25.49 -32.97 6.41
C VAL A 526 24.57 -31.86 5.92
N ILE A 527 24.60 -30.67 6.54
CA ILE A 527 23.89 -29.47 6.07
C ILE A 527 24.89 -28.30 6.00
N ASP A 528 24.79 -27.51 4.91
CA ASP A 528 25.59 -26.31 4.70
C ASP A 528 24.71 -25.13 4.23
N ASN A 529 24.43 -24.24 5.16
CA ASN A 529 23.67 -23.01 4.98
C ASN A 529 24.53 -21.79 5.27
N TRP A 530 25.85 -21.83 5.08
CA TRP A 530 26.78 -20.79 5.57
C TRP A 530 26.78 -19.48 4.76
N ARG A 531 25.64 -18.78 4.70
CA ARG A 531 25.41 -17.51 3.97
C ARG A 531 24.36 -16.64 4.67
N ASP A 532 24.41 -15.32 4.45
CA ASP A 532 23.35 -14.39 4.87
C ASP A 532 22.06 -14.72 4.09
N GLN A 533 20.93 -14.88 4.79
CA GLN A 533 19.65 -15.28 4.20
C GLN A 533 18.47 -15.06 5.15
N ALA A 534 17.26 -14.89 4.60
CA ALA A 534 16.04 -15.01 5.37
C ALA A 534 15.90 -16.44 5.93
N SER A 535 15.04 -16.62 6.95
CA SER A 535 14.84 -17.91 7.60
C SER A 535 14.55 -19.02 6.57
N HIS A 536 15.43 -20.01 6.51
CA HIS A 536 15.38 -21.09 5.54
C HIS A 536 15.71 -22.42 6.21
N THR A 537 14.96 -23.47 5.86
CA THR A 537 15.21 -24.83 6.37
C THR A 537 15.93 -25.65 5.31
N GLU A 538 17.12 -26.12 5.63
CA GLU A 538 17.75 -27.22 4.89
C GLU A 538 17.60 -28.54 5.63
N THR A 539 17.54 -29.64 4.89
CA THR A 539 17.40 -30.98 5.47
C THR A 539 18.47 -31.95 4.96
N ALA A 540 18.81 -32.93 5.79
CA ALA A 540 19.71 -34.01 5.40
C ALA A 540 19.33 -35.31 6.11
N THR A 541 19.44 -36.43 5.41
CA THR A 541 19.18 -37.75 5.98
C THR A 541 20.44 -38.39 6.52
N VAL A 542 20.37 -39.00 7.71
CA VAL A 542 21.46 -39.73 8.35
C VAL A 542 20.95 -41.03 8.95
N ASP A 543 21.61 -42.14 8.64
CA ASP A 543 21.33 -43.43 9.28
C ASP A 543 21.93 -43.48 10.67
N LEU A 544 21.10 -43.74 11.68
CA LEU A 544 21.51 -43.86 13.07
C LEU A 544 21.08 -45.22 13.64
N THR A 545 21.81 -45.71 14.65
CA THR A 545 21.52 -46.97 15.33
C THR A 545 21.05 -46.68 16.75
N ALA A 546 19.89 -47.23 17.14
CA ALA A 546 19.28 -47.03 18.45
C ALA A 546 20.31 -47.20 19.59
N GLY A 547 20.31 -46.26 20.54
CA GLY A 547 21.16 -46.30 21.72
C GLY A 547 22.66 -46.05 21.47
N THR A 548 23.10 -45.84 20.23
CA THR A 548 24.50 -45.52 19.90
C THR A 548 24.67 -44.01 19.78
N PRO A 549 25.42 -43.34 20.68
CA PRO A 549 25.59 -41.89 20.63
C PRO A 549 26.28 -41.44 19.33
N ALA A 550 25.67 -40.50 18.62
CA ALA A 550 26.25 -39.81 17.47
C ALA A 550 26.76 -38.43 17.88
N GLN A 551 27.95 -38.03 17.44
CA GLN A 551 28.44 -36.67 17.71
C GLN A 551 27.64 -35.65 16.91
N ILE A 552 27.22 -34.57 17.57
CA ILE A 552 26.52 -33.44 16.96
C ILE A 552 27.36 -32.18 17.14
N GLU A 553 27.57 -31.46 16.05
CA GLU A 553 28.06 -30.09 16.05
C GLU A 553 27.16 -29.22 15.17
N VAL A 554 26.69 -28.11 15.72
CA VAL A 554 25.95 -27.07 15.00
C VAL A 554 26.72 -25.78 15.08
N ASP A 555 27.00 -25.20 13.92
CA ASP A 555 27.60 -23.90 13.79
C ASP A 555 26.53 -22.90 13.33
N TYR A 556 26.52 -21.70 13.90
CA TYR A 556 25.63 -20.61 13.53
C TYR A 556 26.36 -19.27 13.56
N TYR A 557 26.03 -18.34 12.66
CA TYR A 557 26.35 -16.94 12.83
C TYR A 557 25.16 -16.04 12.55
N GLN A 558 25.13 -14.90 13.23
CA GLN A 558 24.15 -13.86 13.02
C GLN A 558 24.78 -12.62 12.37
N SER A 559 24.26 -12.19 11.22
CA SER A 559 24.62 -10.97 10.49
C SER A 559 23.61 -9.86 10.77
N GLY A 560 22.31 -10.18 10.75
CA GLY A 560 21.20 -9.26 11.02
C GLY A 560 19.83 -9.96 11.00
N GLY A 561 18.76 -9.27 11.40
CA GLY A 561 17.42 -9.88 11.47
C GLY A 561 17.07 -10.44 12.84
N ASP A 562 16.20 -11.45 12.87
CA ASP A 562 15.54 -11.96 14.08
C ASP A 562 16.41 -12.88 14.93
N ALA A 563 17.52 -13.37 14.38
CA ALA A 563 18.45 -14.28 15.02
C ALA A 563 17.76 -15.58 15.45
N THR A 564 17.43 -16.40 14.47
CA THR A 564 16.70 -17.66 14.61
C THR A 564 17.59 -18.84 14.20
N VAL A 565 17.54 -19.92 14.99
CA VAL A 565 18.18 -21.20 14.65
C VAL A 565 17.46 -22.37 15.32
N ASN A 566 17.15 -23.41 14.54
CA ASN A 566 16.48 -24.62 15.00
C ASN A 566 17.13 -25.87 14.40
N LEU A 567 17.73 -26.70 15.25
CA LEU A 567 18.09 -28.08 14.95
C LEU A 567 16.90 -28.98 15.26
N GLY A 568 16.26 -29.47 14.22
CA GLY A 568 15.17 -30.44 14.31
C GLY A 568 15.51 -31.77 13.69
N TRP A 569 14.66 -32.77 13.94
CA TRP A 569 14.71 -34.05 13.24
C TRP A 569 13.33 -34.66 13.03
N ALA A 570 13.23 -35.55 12.05
CA ALA A 570 12.16 -36.53 11.91
C ALA A 570 12.76 -37.93 12.13
N GLN A 571 12.12 -38.71 13.01
CA GLN A 571 12.56 -40.07 13.31
C GLN A 571 12.18 -41.05 12.17
N PRO A 572 12.83 -42.22 12.07
CA PRO A 572 12.42 -43.26 11.14
C PRO A 572 10.93 -43.60 11.35
N ASP A 573 10.17 -43.63 10.25
CA ASP A 573 8.74 -43.95 10.24
C ASP A 573 7.83 -43.04 11.09
N GLN A 574 8.26 -41.81 11.40
CA GLN A 574 7.44 -40.85 12.15
C GLN A 574 6.20 -40.44 11.33
N ASP A 575 5.02 -40.84 11.81
CA ASP A 575 3.72 -40.57 11.20
C ASP A 575 2.95 -39.51 11.99
N LEU A 576 3.30 -38.24 11.81
CA LEU A 576 2.65 -37.11 12.50
C LEU A 576 1.13 -37.08 12.27
N GLN A 577 0.69 -37.41 11.05
CA GLN A 577 -0.74 -37.46 10.73
C GLN A 577 -1.43 -38.63 11.44
N GLY A 578 -0.81 -39.81 11.45
CA GLY A 578 -1.31 -40.98 12.17
C GLY A 578 -1.41 -40.74 13.68
N GLU A 579 -0.44 -40.05 14.28
CA GLU A 579 -0.49 -39.64 15.70
C GLU A 579 -1.67 -38.70 15.98
N ALA A 580 -1.87 -37.69 15.14
CA ALA A 580 -3.00 -36.77 15.25
C ALA A 580 -4.35 -37.47 15.08
N VAL A 581 -4.47 -38.36 14.09
CA VAL A 581 -5.66 -39.19 13.85
C VAL A 581 -5.95 -40.10 15.04
N ALA A 582 -4.92 -40.75 15.58
CA ALA A 582 -5.06 -41.64 16.75
C ALA A 582 -5.47 -40.87 18.01
N LEU A 583 -5.00 -39.64 18.19
CA LEU A 583 -5.40 -38.77 19.29
C LEU A 583 -6.84 -38.28 19.12
N ALA A 584 -7.22 -37.86 17.90
CA ALA A 584 -8.58 -37.44 17.57
C ALA A 584 -9.60 -38.55 17.84
N ALA A 585 -9.31 -39.78 17.41
CA ALA A 585 -10.20 -40.94 17.61
C ALA A 585 -10.49 -41.28 19.08
N LYS A 586 -9.59 -40.90 20.00
CA LYS A 586 -9.71 -41.14 21.45
C LYS A 586 -10.33 -39.98 22.21
N SER A 587 -10.56 -38.85 21.55
CA SER A 587 -11.05 -37.62 22.16
C SER A 587 -12.52 -37.38 21.87
N ASP A 588 -13.25 -36.70 22.76
CA ASP A 588 -14.65 -36.36 22.52
C ASP A 588 -14.79 -35.33 21.38
N VAL A 589 -13.80 -34.43 21.28
CA VAL A 589 -13.70 -33.35 20.30
C VAL A 589 -12.27 -33.24 19.79
N ALA A 590 -12.11 -32.95 18.50
CA ALA A 590 -10.84 -32.60 17.88
C ALA A 590 -10.88 -31.15 17.40
N ILE A 591 -9.89 -30.35 17.77
CA ILE A 591 -9.71 -28.96 17.36
C ILE A 591 -8.45 -28.91 16.51
N VAL A 592 -8.60 -28.71 15.20
CA VAL A 592 -7.50 -28.68 14.24
C VAL A 592 -7.19 -27.24 13.87
N TYR A 593 -5.96 -26.80 14.11
CA TYR A 593 -5.45 -25.52 13.64
C TYR A 593 -4.83 -25.70 12.26
N ALA A 594 -5.15 -24.76 11.37
CA ALA A 594 -4.50 -24.65 10.09
C ALA A 594 -4.16 -23.18 9.82
N ASN A 595 -2.99 -22.94 9.22
CA ASN A 595 -2.45 -21.61 9.04
C ASN A 595 -1.86 -21.42 7.65
N ASP A 596 -1.81 -20.17 7.22
CA ASP A 596 -1.08 -19.74 6.03
C ASP A 596 -0.35 -18.43 6.36
N PHE A 597 0.91 -18.31 5.95
CA PHE A 597 1.77 -17.18 6.29
C PHE A 597 1.82 -16.18 5.14
N GLU A 598 1.38 -14.96 5.41
CA GLU A 598 1.39 -13.83 4.49
C GLU A 598 2.44 -12.80 4.92
N THR A 599 3.14 -12.19 3.96
CA THR A 599 4.18 -11.21 4.25
C THR A 599 4.27 -10.13 3.18
N GLU A 600 4.62 -8.92 3.60
CA GLU A 600 5.12 -7.88 2.72
C GLU A 600 6.25 -8.41 1.81
N GLY A 601 6.26 -7.97 0.56
CA GLY A 601 7.28 -8.29 -0.43
C GLY A 601 7.04 -9.57 -1.23
N SER A 602 6.06 -10.39 -0.88
CA SER A 602 5.68 -11.58 -1.66
C SER A 602 4.19 -11.84 -1.60
N ASP A 603 3.60 -12.13 -2.76
CA ASP A 603 2.22 -12.61 -2.84
C ASP A 603 2.13 -14.14 -2.68
N LEU A 604 0.93 -14.63 -2.35
CA LEU A 604 0.64 -16.06 -2.34
C LEU A 604 0.49 -16.60 -3.77
N GLY A 605 0.97 -17.83 -3.99
CA GLY A 605 0.84 -18.52 -5.28
C GLY A 605 -0.55 -19.13 -5.52
N ASP A 606 -1.28 -19.42 -4.44
CA ASP A 606 -2.63 -20.02 -4.44
C ASP A 606 -3.38 -19.52 -3.18
N ILE A 607 -4.62 -19.98 -2.99
CA ILE A 607 -5.47 -19.76 -1.81
C ILE A 607 -5.85 -21.08 -1.11
N GLU A 608 -5.15 -22.17 -1.45
CA GLU A 608 -5.23 -23.44 -0.73
C GLU A 608 -4.35 -23.40 0.53
N LEU A 609 -4.78 -24.06 1.60
CA LEU A 609 -3.92 -24.23 2.78
C LEU A 609 -2.60 -24.93 2.40
N PRO A 610 -1.43 -24.40 2.83
CA PRO A 610 -0.15 -24.92 2.39
C PRO A 610 0.17 -26.30 2.96
N GLY A 611 1.07 -27.01 2.29
CA GLY A 611 1.58 -28.30 2.73
C GLY A 611 0.52 -29.40 2.73
N THR A 612 0.43 -30.15 3.83
CA THR A 612 -0.50 -31.30 3.96
C THR A 612 -1.70 -31.05 4.88
N GLN A 613 -2.00 -29.78 5.17
CA GLN A 613 -3.03 -29.39 6.13
C GLN A 613 -4.44 -29.83 5.71
N ASN A 614 -4.78 -29.71 4.41
CA ASN A 614 -6.05 -30.19 3.87
C ASN A 614 -6.24 -31.71 4.05
N GLN A 615 -5.17 -32.50 3.89
CA GLN A 615 -5.18 -33.95 4.14
C GLN A 615 -5.33 -34.26 5.62
N LEU A 616 -4.58 -33.56 6.49
CA LEU A 616 -4.67 -33.71 7.95
C LEU A 616 -6.10 -33.45 8.45
N ILE A 617 -6.72 -32.35 8.04
CA ILE A 617 -8.09 -32.00 8.44
C ILE A 617 -9.07 -33.09 7.99
N SER A 618 -8.97 -33.54 6.74
CA SER A 618 -9.82 -34.63 6.22
C SER A 618 -9.64 -35.93 7.00
N ALA A 619 -8.40 -36.30 7.34
CA ALA A 619 -8.09 -37.53 8.06
C ALA A 619 -8.58 -37.47 9.52
N VAL A 620 -8.39 -36.34 10.20
CA VAL A 620 -8.89 -36.11 11.56
C VAL A 620 -10.41 -36.12 11.60
N ALA A 621 -11.08 -35.43 10.68
CA ALA A 621 -12.54 -35.41 10.59
C ALA A 621 -13.16 -36.79 10.32
N ALA A 622 -12.46 -37.64 9.56
CA ALA A 622 -12.87 -39.03 9.36
C ALA A 622 -12.76 -39.88 10.63
N ALA A 623 -11.79 -39.57 11.51
CA ALA A 623 -11.57 -40.29 12.75
C ALA A 623 -12.40 -39.75 13.92
N ASN A 624 -12.73 -38.46 13.92
CA ASN A 624 -13.59 -37.83 14.92
C ASN A 624 -14.66 -36.96 14.24
N PRO A 625 -15.95 -37.35 14.30
CA PRO A 625 -17.02 -36.58 13.66
C PRO A 625 -17.32 -35.24 14.37
N ASN A 626 -16.73 -34.97 15.54
CA ASN A 626 -16.83 -33.71 16.26
C ASN A 626 -15.57 -32.85 16.05
N THR A 627 -15.08 -32.79 14.81
CA THR A 627 -13.97 -31.92 14.45
C THR A 627 -14.41 -30.48 14.28
N ILE A 628 -13.65 -29.58 14.89
CA ILE A 628 -13.69 -28.13 14.73
C ILE A 628 -12.37 -27.69 14.12
N VAL A 629 -12.41 -26.80 13.13
CA VAL A 629 -11.21 -26.20 12.54
C VAL A 629 -11.09 -24.74 12.98
N VAL A 630 -9.88 -24.30 13.31
CA VAL A 630 -9.54 -22.89 13.53
C VAL A 630 -8.51 -22.50 12.49
N LEU A 631 -8.84 -21.50 11.67
CA LEU A 631 -7.97 -20.97 10.63
C LEU A 631 -7.23 -19.76 11.19
N ASN A 632 -5.90 -19.76 11.12
CA ASN A 632 -5.10 -18.55 11.32
C ASN A 632 -4.51 -18.12 9.97
N THR A 633 -5.29 -17.37 9.20
CA THR A 633 -4.96 -16.98 7.82
C THR A 633 -5.17 -15.48 7.64
N GLY A 634 -4.30 -14.80 6.90
CA GLY A 634 -4.38 -13.35 6.75
C GLY A 634 -5.53 -12.89 5.85
N SER A 635 -6.01 -13.79 4.99
CA SER A 635 -7.06 -13.58 4.01
C SER A 635 -7.86 -14.87 3.77
N ALA A 636 -8.67 -14.88 2.72
CA ALA A 636 -9.54 -16.00 2.40
C ALA A 636 -8.77 -17.22 1.84
N VAL A 637 -9.04 -18.39 2.42
CA VAL A 637 -8.55 -19.70 1.93
C VAL A 637 -9.71 -20.61 1.50
N THR A 638 -9.44 -21.57 0.62
CA THR A 638 -10.39 -22.62 0.25
C THR A 638 -10.48 -23.70 1.34
N MET A 639 -11.64 -24.35 1.42
CA MET A 639 -11.95 -25.35 2.45
C MET A 639 -12.54 -26.62 1.82
N PRO A 640 -11.76 -27.44 1.08
CA PRO A 640 -12.28 -28.64 0.40
C PRO A 640 -12.83 -29.72 1.35
N TRP A 641 -12.57 -29.61 2.65
CA TRP A 641 -13.04 -30.50 3.72
C TRP A 641 -14.24 -29.93 4.50
N LEU A 642 -14.80 -28.80 4.07
CA LEU A 642 -15.82 -28.06 4.83
C LEU A 642 -17.05 -28.90 5.19
N ASP A 643 -17.46 -29.84 4.34
CA ASP A 643 -18.59 -30.73 4.56
C ASP A 643 -18.32 -31.84 5.59
N LYS A 644 -17.04 -32.11 5.91
CA LYS A 644 -16.61 -33.18 6.83
C LYS A 644 -16.50 -32.74 8.29
N VAL A 645 -16.40 -31.44 8.55
CA VAL A 645 -16.21 -30.88 9.91
C VAL A 645 -17.49 -30.25 10.44
N LYS A 646 -17.64 -30.15 11.76
CA LYS A 646 -18.84 -29.57 12.38
C LYS A 646 -18.69 -28.09 12.75
N GLY A 647 -17.47 -27.64 13.05
CA GLY A 647 -17.20 -26.25 13.41
C GLY A 647 -16.08 -25.66 12.58
N VAL A 648 -16.18 -24.38 12.23
CA VAL A 648 -15.08 -23.62 11.61
C VAL A 648 -15.05 -22.21 12.20
N PHE A 649 -13.90 -21.83 12.73
CA PHE A 649 -13.56 -20.44 13.06
C PHE A 649 -12.53 -19.92 12.06
N GLU A 650 -12.75 -18.69 11.58
CA GLU A 650 -11.70 -17.85 11.01
C GLU A 650 -11.18 -16.94 12.13
N ALA A 651 -9.91 -17.11 12.51
CA ALA A 651 -9.27 -16.39 13.60
C ALA A 651 -8.22 -15.38 13.15
N TRP A 652 -7.97 -15.28 11.84
CA TRP A 652 -7.01 -14.35 11.26
C TRP A 652 -5.60 -14.54 11.84
N TYR A 653 -4.89 -13.43 12.08
CA TYR A 653 -3.76 -13.41 12.99
C TYR A 653 -4.18 -12.70 14.29
N PRO A 654 -4.56 -13.44 15.34
CA PRO A 654 -5.25 -12.86 16.50
C PRO A 654 -4.30 -12.22 17.54
N GLY A 655 -3.03 -12.00 17.20
CA GLY A 655 -2.04 -11.38 18.07
C GLY A 655 -1.69 -12.21 19.32
N GLN A 656 -1.08 -11.56 20.31
CA GLN A 656 -0.45 -12.26 21.44
C GLN A 656 -1.43 -13.00 22.37
N GLU A 657 -2.71 -12.64 22.35
CA GLU A 657 -3.76 -13.27 23.18
C GLU A 657 -4.55 -14.36 22.44
N SER A 658 -4.06 -14.81 21.28
CA SER A 658 -4.62 -15.87 20.42
C SER A 658 -5.28 -17.00 21.20
N GLY A 659 -4.51 -17.71 22.03
CA GLY A 659 -5.00 -18.89 22.74
C GLY A 659 -6.06 -18.58 23.80
N ASN A 660 -5.98 -17.42 24.45
CA ASN A 660 -6.99 -17.01 25.42
C ASN A 660 -8.32 -16.67 24.74
N ALA A 661 -8.26 -15.92 23.63
CA ALA A 661 -9.45 -15.51 22.87
C ALA A 661 -10.19 -16.73 22.33
N ILE A 662 -9.50 -17.63 21.62
CA ILE A 662 -10.13 -18.80 21.01
C ILE A 662 -10.66 -19.78 22.06
N ALA A 663 -9.98 -19.98 23.18
CA ALA A 663 -10.47 -20.83 24.27
C ALA A 663 -11.80 -20.30 24.85
N ARG A 664 -11.92 -18.98 25.02
CA ARG A 664 -13.14 -18.34 25.54
C ARG A 664 -14.31 -18.44 24.54
N LEU A 665 -14.03 -18.36 23.24
CA LEU A 665 -15.01 -18.58 22.18
C LEU A 665 -15.45 -20.04 22.15
N LEU A 666 -14.51 -21.00 22.12
CA LEU A 666 -14.79 -22.44 22.11
C LEU A 666 -15.74 -22.84 23.26
N TYR A 667 -15.53 -22.33 24.47
CA TYR A 667 -16.38 -22.64 25.64
C TYR A 667 -17.62 -21.73 25.77
N GLY A 668 -17.79 -20.74 24.90
CA GLY A 668 -18.91 -19.80 24.92
C GLY A 668 -18.92 -18.89 26.15
N ASP A 669 -17.75 -18.59 26.72
CA ASP A 669 -17.56 -17.50 27.67
C ASP A 669 -17.78 -16.16 26.97
N VAL A 670 -17.38 -16.11 25.70
CA VAL A 670 -17.69 -15.06 24.74
C VAL A 670 -18.55 -15.66 23.64
N ASN A 671 -19.54 -14.90 23.17
CA ASN A 671 -20.35 -15.28 22.02
C ASN A 671 -19.70 -14.70 20.75
N PRO A 672 -19.36 -15.52 19.74
CA PRO A 672 -18.82 -15.03 18.47
C PRO A 672 -19.71 -13.94 17.88
N SER A 673 -19.06 -12.87 17.43
CA SER A 673 -19.74 -11.70 16.85
C SER A 673 -19.04 -11.10 15.63
N GLY A 674 -17.87 -11.63 15.25
CA GLY A 674 -17.16 -11.20 14.06
C GLY A 674 -17.97 -11.50 12.79
N LYS A 675 -17.73 -10.68 11.76
CA LYS A 675 -18.32 -10.76 10.43
C LYS A 675 -17.20 -10.66 9.40
N LEU A 676 -17.26 -11.45 8.33
CA LEU A 676 -16.22 -11.45 7.31
C LEU A 676 -16.04 -10.07 6.65
N PRO A 677 -14.86 -9.45 6.69
CA PRO A 677 -14.58 -8.22 5.95
C PRO A 677 -14.15 -8.48 4.50
N VAL A 678 -13.98 -9.75 4.11
CA VAL A 678 -13.65 -10.21 2.75
C VAL A 678 -14.49 -11.42 2.36
N THR A 679 -14.76 -11.60 1.07
CA THR A 679 -15.54 -12.74 0.57
C THR A 679 -14.67 -13.98 0.44
N PHE A 680 -15.13 -15.12 0.96
CA PHE A 680 -14.39 -16.39 0.87
C PHE A 680 -14.82 -17.20 -0.38
N PRO A 681 -13.95 -17.36 -1.39
CA PRO A 681 -14.26 -18.12 -2.61
C PRO A 681 -14.37 -19.63 -2.34
N THR A 682 -15.03 -20.35 -3.24
CA THR A 682 -14.93 -21.83 -3.27
C THR A 682 -13.70 -22.33 -4.02
N SER A 683 -13.12 -21.52 -4.89
CA SER A 683 -11.92 -21.83 -5.67
C SER A 683 -11.26 -20.57 -6.21
N LEU A 684 -9.99 -20.68 -6.63
CA LEU A 684 -9.23 -19.54 -7.16
C LEU A 684 -9.87 -18.95 -8.42
N GLU A 685 -10.60 -19.74 -9.23
CA GLU A 685 -11.26 -19.24 -10.44
C GLU A 685 -12.41 -18.26 -10.15
N GLN A 686 -12.93 -18.24 -8.93
CA GLN A 686 -14.02 -17.33 -8.55
C GLN A 686 -13.54 -15.92 -8.18
N VAL A 687 -12.25 -15.72 -7.90
CA VAL A 687 -11.73 -14.41 -7.49
C VAL A 687 -11.78 -13.41 -8.66
N PRO A 688 -11.92 -12.09 -8.40
CA PRO A 688 -12.02 -11.10 -9.47
C PRO A 688 -10.78 -11.04 -10.37
N ALA A 689 -9.58 -11.23 -9.82
CA ALA A 689 -8.30 -11.19 -10.55
C ALA A 689 -7.79 -12.59 -10.95
N SER A 690 -8.64 -13.43 -11.55
CA SER A 690 -8.33 -14.84 -11.84
C SER A 690 -7.50 -15.07 -13.12
N THR A 691 -7.23 -14.05 -13.93
CA THR A 691 -6.44 -14.19 -15.18
C THR A 691 -5.01 -13.67 -15.03
N ALA A 692 -4.08 -14.20 -15.84
CA ALA A 692 -2.68 -13.74 -15.84
C ALA A 692 -2.52 -12.23 -16.12
N ALA A 693 -3.42 -11.65 -16.91
CA ALA A 693 -3.44 -10.21 -17.17
C ALA A 693 -3.84 -9.39 -15.95
N GLN A 694 -4.64 -9.95 -15.04
CA GLN A 694 -5.09 -9.30 -13.80
C GLN A 694 -4.19 -9.62 -12.59
N TRP A 695 -3.48 -10.76 -12.61
CA TRP A 695 -2.59 -11.20 -11.53
C TRP A 695 -1.47 -12.12 -12.04
N PRO A 696 -0.18 -11.79 -11.83
CA PRO A 696 0.36 -10.51 -11.37
C PRO A 696 0.53 -9.50 -12.52
N GLY A 697 -0.05 -9.77 -13.69
CA GLY A 697 0.07 -8.94 -14.89
C GLY A 697 0.89 -9.60 -16.01
N THR A 698 0.74 -9.07 -17.23
CA THR A 698 1.48 -9.53 -18.42
C THR A 698 2.22 -8.36 -19.06
N GLY A 699 3.51 -8.53 -19.37
CA GLY A 699 4.31 -7.48 -20.01
C GLY A 699 4.49 -6.23 -19.14
N GLY A 700 4.51 -6.41 -17.81
CA GLY A 700 4.63 -5.32 -16.85
C GLY A 700 3.38 -4.47 -16.68
N GLN A 701 2.19 -5.00 -17.04
CA GLN A 701 0.91 -4.33 -16.87
C GLN A 701 -0.07 -5.23 -16.13
N VAL A 702 -0.71 -4.70 -15.09
CA VAL A 702 -1.71 -5.37 -14.27
C VAL A 702 -3.08 -4.77 -14.58
N GLN A 703 -3.96 -5.53 -15.22
CA GLN A 703 -5.28 -5.05 -15.63
C GLN A 703 -6.26 -5.14 -14.47
N TYR A 704 -6.85 -4.00 -14.08
CA TYR A 704 -7.92 -3.94 -13.07
C TYR A 704 -9.28 -3.95 -13.80
N SER A 705 -9.48 -4.95 -14.65
CA SER A 705 -10.59 -5.03 -15.61
C SER A 705 -11.93 -5.42 -14.99
N GLU A 706 -11.93 -5.86 -13.74
CA GLU A 706 -13.14 -6.02 -12.91
C GLU A 706 -13.83 -4.69 -12.58
N GLY A 707 -13.09 -3.57 -12.67
CA GLY A 707 -13.59 -2.22 -12.40
C GLY A 707 -14.20 -2.11 -11.01
N LEU A 708 -15.43 -1.58 -10.93
CA LEU A 708 -16.16 -1.44 -9.66
C LEU A 708 -16.52 -2.78 -8.99
N ASN A 709 -16.42 -3.90 -9.69
CA ASN A 709 -16.84 -5.20 -9.19
C ASN A 709 -15.69 -5.88 -8.41
N VAL A 710 -15.27 -5.27 -7.30
CA VAL A 710 -14.29 -5.84 -6.36
C VAL A 710 -14.99 -6.48 -5.15
N GLY A 711 -14.47 -7.61 -4.67
CA GLY A 711 -15.05 -8.32 -3.52
C GLY A 711 -16.46 -8.84 -3.81
N TYR A 712 -17.38 -8.77 -2.85
CA TYR A 712 -18.77 -9.21 -2.99
C TYR A 712 -19.51 -8.61 -4.20
N ARG A 713 -19.10 -7.42 -4.66
CA ARG A 713 -19.63 -6.79 -5.88
C ARG A 713 -19.37 -7.65 -7.12
N TRP A 714 -18.20 -8.31 -7.20
CA TRP A 714 -17.89 -9.31 -8.22
C TRP A 714 -18.85 -10.48 -8.20
N TYR A 715 -19.06 -11.07 -7.02
CA TYR A 715 -19.91 -12.23 -6.85
C TYR A 715 -21.37 -11.90 -7.19
N ASP A 716 -21.86 -10.73 -6.79
CA ASP A 716 -23.17 -10.19 -7.20
C ASP A 716 -23.27 -10.05 -8.72
N ALA A 717 -22.28 -9.41 -9.36
CA ALA A 717 -22.29 -9.14 -10.79
C ALA A 717 -22.17 -10.41 -11.66
N LYS A 718 -21.51 -11.45 -11.14
CA LYS A 718 -21.27 -12.73 -11.82
C LYS A 718 -22.24 -13.84 -11.44
N ASP A 719 -23.16 -13.57 -10.50
CA ASP A 719 -24.07 -14.58 -9.94
C ASP A 719 -23.30 -15.81 -9.39
N LEU A 720 -22.19 -15.53 -8.69
CA LEU A 720 -21.35 -16.56 -8.06
C LEU A 720 -21.75 -16.76 -6.60
N THR A 721 -21.81 -18.02 -6.20
CA THR A 721 -21.99 -18.41 -4.79
C THR A 721 -20.62 -18.61 -4.14
N PRO A 722 -20.19 -17.71 -3.23
CA PRO A 722 -18.97 -17.91 -2.45
C PRO A 722 -19.17 -19.01 -1.38
N ALA A 723 -18.08 -19.52 -0.81
CA ALA A 723 -18.15 -20.39 0.36
C ALA A 723 -18.78 -19.65 1.54
N TYR A 724 -18.33 -18.41 1.77
CA TYR A 724 -18.96 -17.48 2.71
C TYR A 724 -18.93 -16.05 2.15
N PRO A 725 -20.06 -15.32 2.20
CA PRO A 725 -20.13 -13.99 1.62
C PRO A 725 -19.61 -12.90 2.57
N PHE A 726 -19.24 -11.74 2.01
CA PHE A 726 -18.95 -10.54 2.79
C PHE A 726 -20.01 -10.24 3.86
N GLY A 727 -19.55 -9.85 5.04
CA GLY A 727 -20.37 -9.53 6.20
C GLY A 727 -20.96 -10.76 6.91
N TYR A 728 -20.63 -11.99 6.52
CA TYR A 728 -21.16 -13.21 7.15
C TYR A 728 -20.45 -13.56 8.47
N GLY A 729 -21.19 -14.07 9.44
CA GLY A 729 -20.64 -14.64 10.67
C GLY A 729 -21.75 -15.10 11.61
N LEU A 730 -21.61 -16.31 12.15
CA LEU A 730 -22.57 -16.94 13.03
C LEU A 730 -22.41 -16.48 14.48
N SER A 731 -23.43 -16.77 15.29
CA SER A 731 -23.45 -16.54 16.74
C SER A 731 -23.97 -17.78 17.46
N TYR A 732 -23.70 -17.90 18.77
CA TYR A 732 -24.34 -18.88 19.65
C TYR A 732 -25.77 -18.50 20.06
N THR A 733 -26.26 -17.37 19.56
CA THR A 733 -27.67 -16.98 19.64
C THR A 733 -28.17 -16.61 18.25
N SER A 734 -29.45 -16.25 18.15
CA SER A 734 -30.09 -15.90 16.89
C SER A 734 -30.65 -14.48 16.95
N PHE A 735 -30.66 -13.78 15.82
CA PHE A 735 -31.17 -12.43 15.71
C PHE A 735 -32.27 -12.34 14.64
N ALA A 736 -33.12 -11.32 14.76
CA ALA A 736 -34.14 -11.02 13.76
C ALA A 736 -34.20 -9.50 13.53
N PHE A 737 -34.36 -9.14 12.27
CA PHE A 737 -34.49 -7.77 11.80
C PHE A 737 -35.97 -7.48 11.49
N SER A 738 -36.47 -6.31 11.92
CA SER A 738 -37.86 -5.90 11.67
C SER A 738 -38.02 -4.39 11.65
N HIS A 739 -39.21 -3.92 11.29
CA HIS A 739 -39.61 -2.50 11.35
C HIS A 739 -38.62 -1.54 10.66
N LEU A 740 -38.17 -1.89 9.46
CA LEU A 740 -37.44 -0.96 8.60
C LEU A 740 -38.30 0.28 8.33
N HIS A 741 -37.71 1.45 8.52
CA HIS A 741 -38.33 2.72 8.25
C HIS A 741 -37.32 3.67 7.62
N VAL A 742 -37.64 4.16 6.41
CA VAL A 742 -36.95 5.25 5.73
C VAL A 742 -37.72 6.54 5.98
N ASP A 743 -37.12 7.48 6.72
CA ASP A 743 -37.72 8.76 7.07
C ASP A 743 -37.62 9.74 5.89
N GLY A 744 -38.69 9.75 5.09
CA GLY A 744 -38.84 10.58 3.90
C GLY A 744 -38.83 9.79 2.59
N SER A 745 -39.58 10.26 1.60
CA SER A 745 -39.69 9.58 0.30
C SER A 745 -38.70 10.09 -0.76
N THR A 746 -38.02 11.21 -0.49
CA THR A 746 -37.20 11.91 -1.50
C THR A 746 -35.90 12.47 -0.89
N LEU A 747 -34.74 12.05 -1.42
CA LEU A 747 -33.43 12.62 -1.13
C LEU A 747 -33.19 13.83 -2.04
N ARG A 748 -32.71 14.93 -1.45
CA ARG A 748 -32.30 16.15 -2.17
C ARG A 748 -30.78 16.22 -2.24
N GLU A 749 -30.26 17.03 -3.15
CA GLU A 749 -28.83 17.14 -3.45
C GLU A 749 -27.93 17.54 -2.27
N ASN A 750 -28.45 18.28 -1.28
CA ASN A 750 -27.75 18.56 0.00
C ASN A 750 -28.51 17.96 1.20
N GLY A 751 -29.39 16.99 0.93
CA GLY A 751 -30.25 16.37 1.91
C GLY A 751 -29.62 15.14 2.54
N LYS A 752 -30.33 14.63 3.55
CA LYS A 752 -30.04 13.39 4.25
C LYS A 752 -31.33 12.62 4.42
N ILE A 753 -31.25 11.30 4.40
CA ILE A 753 -32.33 10.38 4.73
C ILE A 753 -31.93 9.57 5.93
N ARG A 754 -32.80 9.50 6.93
CA ARG A 754 -32.60 8.62 8.08
C ARG A 754 -33.24 7.27 7.81
N VAL A 755 -32.49 6.21 8.05
CA VAL A 755 -32.98 4.83 7.97
C VAL A 755 -32.88 4.21 9.35
N SER A 756 -33.92 3.51 9.81
CA SER A 756 -33.87 2.79 11.08
C SER A 756 -34.50 1.40 10.97
N ALA A 757 -34.01 0.46 11.77
CA ALA A 757 -34.56 -0.89 11.87
C ALA A 757 -34.40 -1.42 13.31
N ASP A 758 -35.25 -2.37 13.70
CA ASP A 758 -35.16 -3.06 14.98
C ASP A 758 -34.36 -4.36 14.82
N VAL A 759 -33.37 -4.56 15.69
CA VAL A 759 -32.62 -5.81 15.84
C VAL A 759 -33.03 -6.45 17.16
N THR A 760 -33.47 -7.71 17.10
CA THR A 760 -33.92 -8.46 18.29
C THR A 760 -33.10 -9.72 18.46
N ASN A 761 -32.54 -9.94 19.66
CA ASN A 761 -31.99 -11.25 20.01
C ASN A 761 -33.13 -12.21 20.31
N THR A 762 -33.34 -13.19 19.43
CA THR A 762 -34.42 -14.18 19.50
C THR A 762 -34.02 -15.47 20.21
N GLY A 763 -32.76 -15.60 20.60
CA GLY A 763 -32.24 -16.80 21.24
C GLY A 763 -32.26 -16.73 22.77
N ARG A 764 -31.31 -17.43 23.40
CA ARG A 764 -31.25 -17.65 24.86
C ARG A 764 -29.93 -17.20 25.49
N ARG A 765 -28.97 -16.75 24.68
CA ARG A 765 -27.68 -16.23 25.14
C ARG A 765 -27.57 -14.75 24.80
N SER A 766 -26.86 -13.99 25.62
CA SER A 766 -26.44 -12.65 25.20
C SER A 766 -25.49 -12.78 24.00
N GLY A 767 -25.51 -11.80 23.12
CA GLY A 767 -24.62 -11.73 21.96
C GLY A 767 -24.70 -10.37 21.30
N ALA A 768 -23.73 -10.10 20.44
CA ALA A 768 -23.74 -8.93 19.57
C ALA A 768 -24.14 -9.32 18.16
N GLU A 769 -24.80 -8.39 17.45
CA GLU A 769 -25.11 -8.50 16.03
C GLU A 769 -24.70 -7.21 15.32
N VAL A 770 -24.31 -7.31 14.05
CA VAL A 770 -23.95 -6.20 13.18
C VAL A 770 -25.08 -5.99 12.19
N ALA A 771 -25.85 -4.91 12.37
CA ALA A 771 -26.81 -4.49 11.35
C ALA A 771 -26.06 -3.81 10.20
N GLN A 772 -26.16 -4.37 9.00
CA GLN A 772 -25.49 -3.85 7.80
C GLN A 772 -26.54 -3.24 6.86
N LEU A 773 -26.29 -2.00 6.42
CA LEU A 773 -27.13 -1.27 5.47
C LEU A 773 -26.45 -1.26 4.10
N TYR A 774 -27.14 -1.80 3.10
CA TYR A 774 -26.75 -1.77 1.70
C TYR A 774 -27.67 -0.87 0.88
N LEU A 775 -27.10 -0.18 -0.10
CA LEU A 775 -27.82 0.69 -1.02
C LEU A 775 -27.70 0.16 -2.46
N SER A 776 -28.84 0.04 -3.14
CA SER A 776 -28.93 -0.22 -4.57
C SER A 776 -29.31 1.05 -5.29
N ALA A 777 -28.46 1.50 -6.21
CA ALA A 777 -28.74 2.66 -7.05
C ALA A 777 -29.61 2.28 -8.28
N PRO A 778 -30.24 3.25 -8.95
CA PRO A 778 -30.90 3.03 -10.23
C PRO A 778 -29.92 2.47 -11.27
N ALA A 779 -30.35 1.49 -12.07
CA ALA A 779 -29.53 0.87 -13.11
C ALA A 779 -28.90 1.87 -14.11
N SER A 780 -29.52 3.04 -14.32
CA SER A 780 -28.99 4.11 -15.18
C SER A 780 -27.68 4.72 -14.69
N VAL A 781 -27.30 4.50 -13.42
CA VAL A 781 -26.05 4.99 -12.83
C VAL A 781 -24.88 4.01 -13.07
N GLY A 782 -25.19 2.73 -13.33
CA GLY A 782 -24.18 1.69 -13.56
C GLY A 782 -23.37 1.33 -12.31
N GLU A 783 -23.97 1.47 -11.13
CA GLU A 783 -23.38 1.02 -9.86
C GLU A 783 -23.51 -0.50 -9.67
N PRO A 784 -22.62 -1.11 -8.84
CA PRO A 784 -22.83 -2.44 -8.29
C PRO A 784 -24.19 -2.57 -7.59
N ALA A 785 -24.77 -3.78 -7.62
CA ALA A 785 -26.14 -4.04 -7.19
C ALA A 785 -26.40 -3.66 -5.73
N ASN A 786 -25.47 -3.99 -4.84
CA ASN A 786 -25.52 -3.65 -3.43
C ASN A 786 -24.19 -3.00 -3.03
N GLN A 787 -24.25 -1.93 -2.26
CA GLN A 787 -23.06 -1.30 -1.69
C GLN A 787 -23.28 -1.04 -0.21
N LEU A 788 -22.35 -1.48 0.63
CA LEU A 788 -22.37 -1.13 2.05
C LEU A 788 -22.28 0.40 2.20
N LYS A 789 -23.21 0.99 2.96
CA LYS A 789 -23.25 2.43 3.28
C LYS A 789 -23.50 2.69 4.77
N GLY A 790 -23.48 1.65 5.59
CA GLY A 790 -23.64 1.76 7.04
C GLY A 790 -23.53 0.42 7.74
N PHE A 791 -22.95 0.41 8.94
CA PHE A 791 -23.02 -0.71 9.85
C PHE A 791 -23.17 -0.23 11.29
N GLN A 792 -23.82 -1.02 12.14
CA GLN A 792 -23.92 -0.73 13.57
C GLN A 792 -23.95 -2.04 14.37
N LYS A 793 -22.94 -2.24 15.22
CA LYS A 793 -22.88 -3.36 16.16
C LYS A 793 -23.76 -3.07 17.38
N VAL A 794 -24.56 -4.05 17.80
CA VAL A 794 -25.45 -3.95 18.96
C VAL A 794 -25.36 -5.18 19.85
N GLU A 795 -24.98 -4.98 21.11
CA GLU A 795 -25.07 -6.01 22.14
C GLU A 795 -26.49 -6.13 22.70
N LEU A 796 -27.01 -7.35 22.74
CA LEU A 796 -28.37 -7.65 23.14
C LEU A 796 -28.44 -8.83 24.11
N ALA A 797 -29.06 -8.59 25.27
CA ALA A 797 -29.51 -9.67 26.14
C ALA A 797 -30.59 -10.53 25.44
N PRO A 798 -30.84 -11.78 25.88
CA PRO A 798 -31.91 -12.60 25.32
C PRO A 798 -33.25 -11.87 25.30
N ARG A 799 -33.94 -11.90 24.16
CA ARG A 799 -35.23 -11.22 23.91
C ARG A 799 -35.18 -9.70 23.90
N GLN A 800 -34.01 -9.08 24.04
CA GLN A 800 -33.88 -7.63 23.92
C GLN A 800 -33.97 -7.20 22.46
N THR A 801 -34.65 -6.07 22.24
CA THR A 801 -34.69 -5.35 20.97
C THR A 801 -33.99 -4.01 21.13
N ARG A 802 -33.17 -3.61 20.13
CA ARG A 802 -32.67 -2.24 19.98
C ARG A 802 -32.94 -1.75 18.56
N ARG A 803 -33.20 -0.45 18.44
CA ARG A 803 -33.31 0.23 17.14
C ARG A 803 -31.93 0.73 16.73
N VAL A 804 -31.47 0.31 15.55
CA VAL A 804 -30.30 0.87 14.86
C VAL A 804 -30.73 2.03 13.95
N THR A 805 -29.84 2.98 13.70
CA THR A 805 -30.15 4.16 12.88
C THR A 805 -28.95 4.57 12.04
N PHE A 806 -29.20 4.79 10.76
CA PHE A 806 -28.23 5.19 9.75
C PHE A 806 -28.68 6.51 9.12
N GLU A 807 -27.71 7.28 8.63
CA GLU A 807 -27.95 8.49 7.88
C GLU A 807 -27.30 8.36 6.51
N LEU A 808 -28.11 8.44 5.45
CA LEU A 808 -27.67 8.43 4.06
C LEU A 808 -27.70 9.86 3.52
N SER A 809 -26.54 10.39 3.20
CA SER A 809 -26.38 11.68 2.52
C SER A 809 -26.51 11.54 1.00
N ALA A 810 -26.61 12.68 0.31
CA ALA A 810 -26.47 12.72 -1.15
C ALA A 810 -25.13 12.15 -1.65
N GLN A 811 -24.05 12.32 -0.87
CA GLN A 811 -22.73 11.79 -1.22
C GLN A 811 -22.73 10.26 -1.23
N ASP A 812 -23.39 9.61 -0.26
CA ASP A 812 -23.48 8.15 -0.17
C ASP A 812 -24.20 7.52 -1.37
N ALA A 813 -25.12 8.27 -1.98
CA ALA A 813 -25.92 7.88 -3.15
C ALA A 813 -25.33 8.39 -4.48
N SER A 814 -24.19 9.08 -4.44
CA SER A 814 -23.52 9.63 -5.62
C SER A 814 -22.52 8.65 -6.21
N TYR A 815 -22.23 8.84 -7.50
CA TYR A 815 -21.23 8.10 -8.25
C TYR A 815 -20.20 9.05 -8.86
N TRP A 816 -19.02 8.53 -9.18
CA TRP A 816 -18.01 9.30 -9.88
C TRP A 816 -18.33 9.35 -11.39
N ASN A 817 -18.56 10.56 -11.89
CA ASN A 817 -18.77 10.77 -13.31
C ASN A 817 -17.45 11.19 -13.98
N THR A 818 -16.79 10.25 -14.65
CA THR A 818 -15.51 10.46 -15.36
C THR A 818 -15.56 11.60 -16.36
N ASP A 819 -16.68 11.81 -17.04
CA ASP A 819 -16.78 12.89 -18.02
C ASP A 819 -16.83 14.27 -17.37
N ALA A 820 -17.52 14.36 -16.23
CA ALA A 820 -17.70 15.59 -15.48
C ALA A 820 -16.55 15.86 -14.49
N GLN A 821 -15.75 14.84 -14.18
CA GLN A 821 -14.73 14.87 -13.13
C GLN A 821 -15.30 15.35 -11.79
N GLU A 822 -16.52 14.90 -11.45
CA GLU A 822 -17.20 15.23 -10.20
C GLU A 822 -18.08 14.07 -9.69
N TRP A 823 -18.34 14.05 -8.37
CA TRP A 823 -19.35 13.19 -7.77
C TRP A 823 -20.75 13.69 -8.17
N THR A 824 -21.57 12.79 -8.68
CA THR A 824 -22.88 13.11 -9.26
C THR A 824 -23.97 12.30 -8.56
N LEU A 825 -25.03 12.96 -8.12
CA LEU A 825 -26.22 12.28 -7.61
C LEU A 825 -27.15 11.87 -8.77
N GLY A 826 -27.37 10.58 -8.96
CA GLY A 826 -28.26 10.05 -9.99
C GLY A 826 -29.75 10.23 -9.63
N ALA A 827 -30.58 10.58 -10.61
CA ALA A 827 -32.04 10.55 -10.43
C ALA A 827 -32.57 9.11 -10.51
N GLY A 828 -33.58 8.78 -9.70
CA GLY A 828 -34.26 7.49 -9.78
C GLY A 828 -34.70 6.95 -8.42
N LYS A 829 -35.07 5.67 -8.41
CA LYS A 829 -35.44 4.94 -7.19
C LYS A 829 -34.21 4.25 -6.63
N TYR A 830 -33.89 4.54 -5.38
CA TYR A 830 -32.86 3.85 -4.61
C TYR A 830 -33.53 2.88 -3.65
N THR A 831 -32.97 1.69 -3.52
CA THR A 831 -33.49 0.67 -2.59
C THR A 831 -32.49 0.50 -1.45
N VAL A 832 -33.00 0.57 -0.22
CA VAL A 832 -32.25 0.32 0.99
C VAL A 832 -32.52 -1.11 1.42
N HIS A 833 -31.45 -1.82 1.79
CA HIS A 833 -31.49 -3.19 2.29
C HIS A 833 -30.83 -3.26 3.66
N ILE A 834 -31.43 -3.98 4.61
CA ILE A 834 -30.83 -4.21 5.93
C ILE A 834 -30.87 -5.69 6.30
N GLY A 835 -29.74 -6.18 6.82
CA GLY A 835 -29.59 -7.53 7.34
C GLY A 835 -28.28 -7.74 8.09
N ASP A 836 -27.83 -8.99 8.17
CA ASP A 836 -26.62 -9.40 8.91
C ASP A 836 -25.46 -9.85 8.03
N SER A 837 -25.61 -9.83 6.70
CA SER A 837 -24.56 -10.10 5.70
C SER A 837 -25.01 -9.64 4.32
N SER A 838 -24.07 -9.53 3.36
CA SER A 838 -24.37 -9.16 1.96
C SER A 838 -25.34 -10.11 1.26
N ARG A 839 -25.52 -11.35 1.76
CA ARG A 839 -26.43 -12.36 1.20
C ARG A 839 -27.67 -12.66 2.06
N ASN A 840 -27.82 -12.00 3.21
CA ASN A 840 -29.01 -12.14 4.05
C ASN A 840 -29.54 -10.75 4.40
N LEU A 841 -30.38 -10.22 3.51
CA LEU A 841 -30.95 -8.87 3.56
C LEU A 841 -32.49 -8.93 3.65
N PRO A 842 -33.06 -9.36 4.79
CA PRO A 842 -34.49 -9.63 4.93
C PRO A 842 -35.36 -8.37 4.87
N LEU A 843 -34.80 -7.18 5.11
CA LEU A 843 -35.54 -5.92 5.07
C LEU A 843 -35.19 -5.13 3.82
N SER A 844 -36.22 -4.56 3.17
CA SER A 844 -36.05 -3.65 2.05
C SER A 844 -37.12 -2.55 2.06
N ASP A 845 -36.70 -1.33 1.76
CA ASP A 845 -37.55 -0.16 1.55
C ASP A 845 -36.86 0.78 0.55
N SER A 846 -37.47 1.91 0.19
CA SER A 846 -36.93 2.77 -0.87
C SER A 846 -37.23 4.24 -0.70
N PHE A 847 -36.35 5.06 -1.29
CA PHE A 847 -36.57 6.48 -1.49
C PHE A 847 -36.28 6.85 -2.95
N ARG A 848 -36.58 8.09 -3.31
CA ARG A 848 -36.34 8.62 -4.66
C ARG A 848 -35.37 9.79 -4.64
N VAL A 849 -34.64 9.94 -5.73
CA VAL A 849 -34.05 11.22 -6.12
C VAL A 849 -34.85 11.72 -7.31
N ASP A 850 -35.76 12.68 -7.08
CA ASP A 850 -36.63 13.20 -8.13
C ASP A 850 -35.99 14.37 -8.89
N ARG A 851 -35.16 15.16 -8.21
CA ARG A 851 -34.42 16.27 -8.79
C ARG A 851 -32.95 16.21 -8.40
N THR A 852 -32.12 16.34 -9.40
CA THR A 852 -30.66 16.46 -9.29
C THR A 852 -30.16 17.47 -10.31
N SER A 853 -29.12 18.21 -9.92
CA SER A 853 -28.32 18.98 -10.86
C SER A 853 -27.69 18.09 -11.94
N GLY A 854 -27.48 16.80 -11.67
CA GLY A 854 -26.86 15.84 -12.58
C GLY A 854 -25.47 16.30 -13.05
N PRO A 855 -24.83 15.54 -13.95
CA PRO A 855 -23.54 15.96 -14.48
C PRO A 855 -23.75 17.15 -15.43
N ARG A 856 -23.10 18.28 -15.15
CA ARG A 856 -23.17 19.50 -15.97
C ARG A 856 -21.77 19.98 -16.34
N TYR A 857 -21.26 19.48 -17.46
CA TYR A 857 -19.88 19.70 -17.87
C TYR A 857 -19.77 20.15 -19.33
N THR A 858 -18.67 20.82 -19.65
CA THR A 858 -18.28 21.15 -21.02
C THR A 858 -17.10 20.27 -21.42
N LYS A 859 -17.22 19.48 -22.49
CA LYS A 859 -16.07 18.80 -23.12
C LYS A 859 -15.42 19.70 -24.16
N VAL A 860 -14.09 19.62 -24.28
CA VAL A 860 -13.33 20.29 -25.35
C VAL A 860 -12.70 19.22 -26.22
N ASN A 861 -13.00 19.24 -27.51
CA ASN A 861 -12.37 18.39 -28.51
C ASN A 861 -11.52 19.27 -29.42
N ALA A 862 -10.21 19.01 -29.46
CA ALA A 862 -9.26 19.72 -30.31
C ALA A 862 -8.37 18.72 -31.06
N PRO A 863 -7.76 19.11 -32.19
CA PRO A 863 -6.71 18.31 -32.84
C PRO A 863 -5.53 18.09 -31.88
N ALA A 864 -4.83 16.97 -32.00
CA ALA A 864 -3.68 16.64 -31.14
C ALA A 864 -2.50 17.61 -31.32
N SER A 865 -2.39 18.25 -32.48
CA SER A 865 -1.27 19.13 -32.82
C SER A 865 -1.70 20.43 -33.49
N ALA A 866 -0.82 21.43 -33.41
CA ALA A 866 -0.94 22.71 -34.07
C ALA A 866 0.38 23.19 -34.66
N LEU A 867 0.28 24.00 -35.71
CA LEU A 867 1.41 24.71 -36.30
C LEU A 867 1.30 26.20 -35.95
N GLY A 868 2.44 26.84 -35.68
CA GLY A 868 2.50 28.31 -35.60
C GLY A 868 2.03 28.93 -36.91
N GLY A 869 1.06 29.85 -36.83
CA GLY A 869 0.38 30.44 -38.00
C GLY A 869 -0.84 29.67 -38.52
N GLY A 870 -1.08 28.47 -37.99
CA GLY A 870 -2.18 27.61 -38.39
C GLY A 870 -3.54 28.02 -37.80
N THR A 871 -4.61 27.37 -38.28
CA THR A 871 -5.95 27.47 -37.71
C THR A 871 -6.49 26.08 -37.38
N LEU A 872 -6.98 25.91 -36.15
CA LEU A 872 -7.56 24.68 -35.62
C LEU A 872 -9.08 24.77 -35.60
N SER A 873 -9.76 23.64 -35.81
CA SER A 873 -11.18 23.48 -35.53
C SER A 873 -11.34 22.81 -34.18
N VAL A 874 -11.89 23.53 -33.20
CA VAL A 874 -12.06 23.06 -31.81
C VAL A 874 -13.54 23.04 -31.49
N THR A 875 -14.06 22.01 -30.84
CA THR A 875 -15.48 21.95 -30.45
C THR A 875 -15.63 21.92 -28.94
N THR A 876 -16.42 22.82 -28.39
CA THR A 876 -16.92 22.71 -27.01
C THR A 876 -18.30 22.06 -27.03
N THR A 877 -18.55 21.08 -26.17
CA THR A 877 -19.85 20.42 -26.04
C THR A 877 -20.31 20.50 -24.59
N PHE A 878 -21.37 21.25 -24.33
CA PHE A 878 -22.01 21.30 -23.02
C PHE A 878 -23.06 20.20 -22.91
N THR A 879 -23.00 19.41 -21.85
CA THR A 879 -24.00 18.38 -21.52
C THR A 879 -24.81 18.82 -20.31
N ASN A 880 -26.13 18.89 -20.45
CA ASN A 880 -27.06 19.06 -19.32
C ASN A 880 -27.59 17.71 -18.88
N GLY A 881 -26.91 17.06 -17.93
CA GLY A 881 -27.37 15.82 -17.31
C GLY A 881 -28.39 16.01 -16.18
N ALA A 882 -28.81 17.24 -15.89
CA ALA A 882 -29.81 17.52 -14.87
C ALA A 882 -31.17 16.94 -15.21
N THR A 883 -32.00 16.83 -14.18
CA THR A 883 -33.46 16.58 -14.32
C THR A 883 -34.26 17.81 -14.75
N GLU A 884 -33.61 18.97 -14.90
CA GLU A 884 -34.24 20.24 -15.24
C GLU A 884 -33.59 20.90 -16.46
N ASP A 885 -34.36 21.76 -17.15
CA ASP A 885 -33.88 22.53 -18.29
C ASP A 885 -32.95 23.64 -17.83
N VAL A 886 -31.82 23.79 -18.53
CA VAL A 886 -30.89 24.89 -18.35
C VAL A 886 -31.24 26.02 -19.32
N ARG A 887 -31.25 27.28 -18.86
CA ARG A 887 -31.57 28.45 -19.68
C ARG A 887 -30.34 29.32 -19.93
N ASP A 888 -30.32 29.98 -21.09
CA ASP A 888 -29.29 30.94 -21.48
C ASP A 888 -27.86 30.36 -21.35
N ALA A 889 -27.66 29.13 -21.83
CA ALA A 889 -26.36 28.48 -21.82
C ALA A 889 -25.43 29.11 -22.87
N VAL A 890 -24.35 29.73 -22.41
CA VAL A 890 -23.36 30.42 -23.25
C VAL A 890 -22.02 29.72 -23.11
N SER A 891 -21.56 29.11 -24.21
CA SER A 891 -20.26 28.46 -24.28
C SER A 891 -19.15 29.48 -24.58
N SER A 892 -18.00 29.29 -23.94
CA SER A 892 -16.77 30.04 -24.16
C SER A 892 -15.58 29.10 -24.33
N LEU A 893 -14.58 29.54 -25.09
CA LEU A 893 -13.30 28.86 -25.24
C LEU A 893 -12.17 29.86 -24.93
N SER A 894 -11.44 29.59 -23.86
CA SER A 894 -10.20 30.26 -23.52
C SER A 894 -9.04 29.56 -24.23
N VAL A 895 -8.14 30.35 -24.81
CA VAL A 895 -6.96 29.91 -25.53
C VAL A 895 -5.73 30.62 -24.96
N PRO A 896 -4.50 30.10 -25.17
CA PRO A 896 -3.28 30.75 -24.68
C PRO A 896 -3.13 32.19 -25.16
N ASP A 897 -2.34 32.97 -24.43
CA ASP A 897 -2.06 34.36 -24.78
C ASP A 897 -1.54 34.48 -26.22
N GLY A 898 -2.07 35.47 -26.95
CA GLY A 898 -1.79 35.68 -28.37
C GLY A 898 -2.64 34.86 -29.33
N TRP A 899 -3.21 33.72 -28.91
CA TRP A 899 -4.10 32.92 -29.75
C TRP A 899 -5.48 33.58 -29.89
N LYS A 900 -6.21 33.25 -30.96
CA LYS A 900 -7.55 33.81 -31.19
C LYS A 900 -8.58 32.73 -31.46
N ALA A 901 -9.58 32.59 -30.57
CA ALA A 901 -10.74 31.74 -30.79
C ALA A 901 -11.93 32.55 -31.34
N THR A 902 -12.54 32.09 -32.43
CA THR A 902 -13.75 32.68 -33.01
C THR A 902 -14.83 31.60 -33.19
N PRO A 903 -16.04 31.74 -32.61
CA PRO A 903 -17.10 30.76 -32.79
C PRO A 903 -17.58 30.74 -34.25
N LYS A 904 -17.80 29.54 -34.79
CA LYS A 904 -18.29 29.24 -36.14
C LYS A 904 -19.69 28.62 -36.14
N SER A 905 -20.16 28.16 -34.98
CA SER A 905 -21.55 27.79 -34.74
C SER A 905 -22.10 28.57 -33.53
N PRO A 906 -23.41 28.52 -33.23
CA PRO A 906 -23.98 29.25 -32.10
C PRO A 906 -23.27 28.91 -30.80
N ALA A 907 -22.83 29.94 -30.09
CA ALA A 907 -22.25 29.84 -28.75
C ALA A 907 -23.27 30.11 -27.64
N ASN A 908 -24.50 30.50 -27.99
CA ASN A 908 -25.58 30.83 -27.05
C ASN A 908 -26.81 29.97 -27.36
N PHE A 909 -27.29 29.27 -26.34
CA PHE A 909 -28.43 28.36 -26.37
C PHE A 909 -29.46 28.79 -25.33
N ARG A 910 -30.60 29.32 -25.80
CA ARG A 910 -31.67 29.84 -24.93
C ARG A 910 -32.20 28.79 -23.94
N VAL A 911 -32.32 27.53 -24.37
CA VAL A 911 -32.73 26.40 -23.53
C VAL A 911 -31.95 25.16 -23.95
N VAL A 912 -31.27 24.53 -23.00
CA VAL A 912 -30.69 23.19 -23.14
C VAL A 912 -31.53 22.25 -22.29
N ARG A 913 -32.34 21.42 -22.96
CA ARG A 913 -33.27 20.53 -22.28
C ARG A 913 -32.54 19.50 -21.42
N SER A 914 -33.19 19.03 -20.37
CA SER A 914 -32.71 17.90 -19.55
C SER A 914 -32.26 16.71 -20.43
N GLY A 915 -31.09 16.15 -20.11
CA GLY A 915 -30.47 15.02 -20.82
C GLY A 915 -29.96 15.34 -22.23
N ARG A 916 -29.80 16.62 -22.60
CA ARG A 916 -29.32 17.02 -23.94
C ARG A 916 -27.95 17.68 -23.88
N SER A 917 -27.23 17.57 -24.99
CA SER A 917 -25.97 18.28 -25.21
C SER A 917 -26.09 19.28 -26.37
N VAL A 918 -25.30 20.35 -26.30
CA VAL A 918 -25.20 21.37 -27.34
C VAL A 918 -23.73 21.68 -27.60
N SER A 919 -23.36 21.96 -28.85
CA SER A 919 -21.95 22.13 -29.25
C SER A 919 -21.69 23.45 -29.95
N THR A 920 -20.56 24.07 -29.63
CA THR A 920 -19.99 25.22 -30.31
C THR A 920 -18.70 24.83 -31.00
N THR A 921 -18.62 25.00 -32.32
CA THR A 921 -17.38 24.86 -33.08
C THR A 921 -16.67 26.20 -33.12
N TRP A 922 -15.38 26.20 -32.84
CA TRP A 922 -14.48 27.35 -32.77
C TRP A 922 -13.41 27.20 -33.83
N SER A 923 -13.08 28.30 -34.47
CA SER A 923 -11.87 28.44 -35.27
C SER A 923 -10.83 29.12 -34.40
N VAL A 924 -9.75 28.40 -34.08
CA VAL A 924 -8.66 28.87 -33.21
C VAL A 924 -7.43 29.14 -34.05
N THR A 925 -7.02 30.39 -34.18
CA THR A 925 -5.80 30.79 -34.89
C THR A 925 -4.61 30.80 -33.93
N VAL A 926 -3.54 30.09 -34.30
CA VAL A 926 -2.28 30.00 -33.57
C VAL A 926 -1.31 31.04 -34.12
N PRO A 927 -0.69 31.90 -33.29
CA PRO A 927 0.30 32.88 -33.74
C PRO A 927 1.50 32.22 -34.41
N ASN A 928 2.16 32.93 -35.34
CA ASN A 928 3.38 32.44 -36.00
C ASN A 928 4.53 32.24 -35.00
N ASP A 929 4.56 33.04 -33.94
CA ASP A 929 5.56 33.04 -32.86
C ASP A 929 5.13 32.19 -31.64
N ALA A 930 4.09 31.35 -31.80
CA ALA A 930 3.68 30.44 -30.75
C ALA A 930 4.85 29.52 -30.34
N LYS A 931 5.14 29.48 -29.03
CA LYS A 931 6.20 28.63 -28.49
C LYS A 931 5.84 27.15 -28.71
N PRO A 932 6.78 26.33 -29.20
CA PRO A 932 6.60 24.88 -29.29
C PRO A 932 6.30 24.26 -27.91
N GLY A 933 5.54 23.17 -27.91
CA GLY A 933 5.14 22.45 -26.71
C GLY A 933 3.63 22.47 -26.45
N SER A 934 3.25 22.13 -25.23
CA SER A 934 1.87 21.90 -24.84
C SER A 934 1.08 23.22 -24.67
N ALA A 935 -0.03 23.36 -25.39
CA ALA A 935 -0.99 24.45 -25.27
C ALA A 935 -2.35 23.92 -24.80
N THR A 936 -2.86 24.40 -23.66
CA THR A 936 -4.16 24.00 -23.14
C THR A 936 -5.26 24.96 -23.58
N LEU A 937 -6.30 24.43 -24.21
CA LEU A 937 -7.53 25.14 -24.55
C LEU A 937 -8.60 24.77 -23.50
N LYS A 938 -9.25 25.76 -22.89
CA LYS A 938 -10.23 25.55 -21.82
C LYS A 938 -11.62 25.99 -22.27
N GLY A 939 -12.58 25.09 -22.25
CA GLY A 939 -13.96 25.34 -22.64
C GLY A 939 -14.86 25.38 -21.42
N SER A 940 -15.74 26.37 -21.37
CA SER A 940 -16.67 26.56 -20.27
C SER A 940 -18.06 26.89 -20.78
N THR A 941 -19.09 26.67 -19.97
CA THR A 941 -20.47 27.04 -20.31
C THR A 941 -21.15 27.66 -19.11
N ARG A 942 -21.57 28.92 -19.25
CA ARG A 942 -22.34 29.66 -18.23
C ARG A 942 -23.82 29.57 -18.53
N TYR A 943 -24.69 29.55 -17.52
CA TYR A 943 -26.14 29.48 -17.72
C TYR A 943 -26.94 30.12 -16.56
N ARG A 944 -28.23 30.37 -16.75
CA ARG A 944 -29.19 30.88 -15.73
C ARG A 944 -30.06 29.75 -15.16
N GLY A 945 -29.91 29.51 -13.86
CA GLY A 945 -30.67 28.55 -13.04
C GLY A 945 -29.84 28.18 -11.80
N SER A 946 -30.26 28.68 -10.62
CA SER A 946 -29.54 28.64 -9.33
C SER A 946 -28.07 29.04 -9.38
N ASP A 947 -27.77 30.33 -9.20
CA ASP A 947 -26.67 31.01 -8.48
C ASP A 947 -25.24 30.42 -8.43
N ARG A 948 -24.93 29.36 -9.18
CA ARG A 948 -23.64 28.67 -9.21
C ARG A 948 -23.13 28.71 -10.64
N THR A 949 -21.98 29.34 -10.84
CA THR A 949 -21.12 29.05 -12.00
C THR A 949 -20.80 27.55 -11.98
N SER A 950 -21.21 26.78 -12.99
CA SER A 950 -20.88 25.34 -13.10
C SER A 950 -19.35 25.14 -13.05
N PRO A 951 -18.84 24.15 -12.30
CA PRO A 951 -17.41 23.85 -12.22
C PRO A 951 -16.86 23.00 -13.38
N GLY A 952 -17.68 22.48 -14.29
CA GLY A 952 -17.21 21.62 -15.38
C GLY A 952 -16.59 22.37 -16.56
N ASP A 953 -15.46 23.04 -16.34
CA ASP A 953 -14.60 23.53 -17.42
C ASP A 953 -13.82 22.35 -18.02
N GLY A 954 -14.10 22.02 -19.28
CA GLY A 954 -13.29 21.02 -19.99
C GLY A 954 -11.99 21.63 -20.49
N SER A 955 -11.02 20.78 -20.76
CA SER A 955 -9.81 21.20 -21.46
C SER A 955 -9.37 20.19 -22.49
N ALA A 956 -8.73 20.69 -23.55
CA ALA A 956 -7.97 19.88 -24.47
C ALA A 956 -6.55 20.43 -24.56
N THR A 957 -5.57 19.53 -24.64
CA THR A 957 -4.18 19.91 -24.86
C THR A 957 -3.84 19.70 -26.33
N VAL A 958 -3.17 20.69 -26.91
CA VAL A 958 -2.69 20.68 -28.29
C VAL A 958 -1.18 20.86 -28.26
N GLN A 959 -0.43 19.98 -28.94
CA GLN A 959 1.02 20.12 -29.08
C GLN A 959 1.35 21.07 -30.23
N VAL A 960 1.95 22.22 -29.91
CA VAL A 960 2.49 23.15 -30.89
C VAL A 960 3.82 22.59 -31.38
N ALA A 961 3.92 22.30 -32.68
CA ALA A 961 5.13 21.74 -33.26
C ALA A 961 6.29 22.75 -33.26
N TYR A 962 7.52 22.26 -33.12
CA TYR A 962 8.71 23.01 -33.50
C TYR A 962 8.67 23.28 -35.01
N GLN A 963 9.02 24.49 -35.43
CA GLN A 963 8.96 24.91 -36.84
C GLN A 963 9.82 24.04 -37.77
N ASN A 964 10.91 23.49 -37.24
CA ASN A 964 11.81 22.55 -37.89
C ASN A 964 12.70 21.89 -36.81
N LEU A 965 13.54 20.92 -37.20
CA LEU A 965 14.41 20.21 -36.27
C LEU A 965 15.41 21.14 -35.56
N ALA A 966 15.93 22.16 -36.25
CA ALA A 966 16.89 23.10 -35.66
C ALA A 966 16.28 23.96 -34.55
N ALA A 967 14.99 24.29 -34.66
CA ALA A 967 14.26 24.94 -33.58
C ALA A 967 14.07 24.03 -32.36
N ALA A 968 14.25 22.72 -32.50
CA ALA A 968 14.10 21.72 -31.45
C ALA A 968 15.42 21.33 -30.77
N TYR A 969 16.56 21.94 -31.12
CA TYR A 969 17.83 21.64 -30.47
C TYR A 969 17.79 21.99 -28.98
N THR A 970 18.16 21.02 -28.14
CA THR A 970 18.11 21.12 -26.68
C THR A 970 19.48 21.05 -26.04
N ASP A 971 20.45 20.40 -26.69
CA ASP A 971 21.74 20.07 -26.10
C ASP A 971 22.91 20.46 -27.00
N VAL A 972 24.06 20.64 -26.37
CA VAL A 972 25.33 20.96 -27.03
C VAL A 972 26.06 19.66 -27.33
N GLY A 973 25.84 19.13 -28.53
CA GLY A 973 26.48 17.92 -29.02
C GLY A 973 27.90 18.15 -29.55
N VAL A 974 28.22 19.37 -29.99
CA VAL A 974 29.56 19.76 -30.46
C VAL A 974 30.11 20.92 -29.62
N SER A 975 31.34 20.76 -29.12
CA SER A 975 32.07 21.84 -28.42
C SER A 975 33.42 22.13 -29.06
N ASP A 976 33.96 23.30 -28.73
CA ASP A 976 35.30 23.71 -29.14
C ASP A 976 36.36 23.03 -28.26
N ASP A 977 37.49 22.59 -28.84
CA ASP A 977 38.63 22.04 -28.09
C ASP A 977 39.19 23.03 -27.04
N ALA A 978 39.03 24.35 -27.27
CA ALA A 978 39.39 25.39 -26.31
C ALA A 978 38.38 25.54 -25.16
N ASN A 979 37.17 24.96 -25.29
CA ASN A 979 36.12 24.99 -24.28
C ASN A 979 35.27 23.69 -24.30
N PRO A 980 35.85 22.54 -23.93
CA PRO A 980 35.15 21.26 -23.96
C PRO A 980 33.98 21.19 -22.96
N ALA A 981 34.06 21.97 -21.87
CA ALA A 981 33.02 22.02 -20.83
C ALA A 981 31.67 22.57 -21.32
N ALA A 982 31.62 23.19 -22.50
CA ALA A 982 30.35 23.61 -23.11
C ALA A 982 29.53 22.44 -23.66
N GLY A 983 30.15 21.29 -23.94
CA GLY A 983 29.49 20.11 -24.51
C GLY A 983 29.02 19.11 -23.46
N ASN A 984 27.89 18.44 -23.72
CA ASN A 984 27.37 17.40 -22.84
C ASN A 984 26.39 16.46 -23.57
N LEU A 985 26.85 15.82 -24.65
CA LEU A 985 26.04 14.92 -25.47
C LEU A 985 25.56 13.69 -24.70
N ASP A 986 26.41 13.09 -23.87
CA ASP A 986 26.11 11.83 -23.17
C ASP A 986 25.60 12.00 -21.73
N GLY A 987 25.42 13.24 -21.28
CA GLY A 987 25.06 13.58 -19.91
C GLY A 987 26.23 13.58 -18.91
N SER A 988 27.43 13.17 -19.33
CA SER A 988 28.64 13.09 -18.51
C SER A 988 29.73 14.12 -18.88
N GLY A 989 29.41 15.09 -19.76
CA GLY A 989 30.29 16.17 -20.19
C GLY A 989 31.12 15.85 -21.44
N TYR A 990 30.84 14.75 -22.15
CA TYR A 990 31.51 14.42 -23.41
C TYR A 990 30.72 14.95 -24.62
N SER A 991 31.42 15.34 -25.67
CA SER A 991 30.83 15.88 -26.91
C SER A 991 31.73 15.61 -28.12
N TYR A 992 31.22 15.83 -29.33
CA TYR A 992 32.08 15.87 -30.50
C TYR A 992 32.98 17.11 -30.46
N SER A 993 34.22 16.97 -30.95
CA SER A 993 35.13 18.11 -31.15
C SER A 993 34.83 18.79 -32.48
N ALA A 994 34.58 20.11 -32.45
CA ALA A 994 34.37 20.90 -33.65
C ALA A 994 35.57 20.85 -34.61
N GLN A 995 36.79 20.90 -34.06
CA GLN A 995 38.04 20.83 -34.80
C GLN A 995 38.23 19.44 -35.42
N ALA A 996 37.99 18.38 -34.65
CA ALA A 996 38.06 17.00 -35.12
C ALA A 996 37.06 16.74 -36.26
N LEU A 997 35.81 17.16 -36.08
CA LEU A 997 34.76 17.08 -37.10
C LEU A 997 35.14 17.85 -38.38
N ALA A 998 35.74 19.04 -38.24
CA ALA A 998 36.18 19.83 -39.39
C ALA A 998 37.24 19.11 -40.24
N THR A 999 38.15 18.32 -39.63
CA THR A 999 39.17 17.54 -40.37
C THR A 999 38.58 16.46 -41.27
N VAL A 1000 37.36 16.00 -40.96
CA VAL A 1000 36.62 15.00 -41.73
C VAL A 1000 35.48 15.63 -42.54
N GLY A 1001 35.53 16.94 -42.76
CA GLY A 1001 34.61 17.67 -43.63
C GLY A 1001 33.26 18.02 -43.00
N VAL A 1002 33.10 17.84 -41.68
CA VAL A 1002 31.89 18.19 -40.94
C VAL A 1002 32.07 19.58 -40.34
N THR A 1003 31.57 20.60 -41.03
CA THR A 1003 31.57 21.99 -40.58
C THR A 1003 30.15 22.56 -40.59
N PRO A 1004 29.87 23.63 -39.82
CA PRO A 1004 28.52 24.23 -39.78
C PRO A 1004 27.95 24.51 -41.18
N GLY A 1005 26.78 23.92 -41.48
CA GLY A 1005 26.11 24.04 -42.78
C GLY A 1005 26.64 23.15 -43.91
N ALA A 1006 27.67 22.32 -43.67
CA ALA A 1006 28.18 21.39 -44.67
C ALA A 1006 27.19 20.27 -45.00
N THR A 1007 27.35 19.65 -46.18
CA THR A 1007 26.60 18.43 -46.52
C THR A 1007 27.36 17.20 -46.04
N VAL A 1008 26.76 16.43 -45.13
CA VAL A 1008 27.35 15.24 -44.49
C VAL A 1008 26.42 14.06 -44.72
N GLY A 1009 26.86 13.05 -45.46
CA GLY A 1009 26.05 11.84 -45.71
C GLY A 1009 24.68 12.08 -46.35
N GLY A 1010 24.52 13.17 -47.12
CA GLY A 1010 23.22 13.56 -47.70
C GLY A 1010 22.33 14.41 -46.79
N PHE A 1011 22.84 14.84 -45.63
CA PHE A 1011 22.17 15.75 -44.70
C PHE A 1011 22.86 17.11 -44.68
N THR A 1012 22.12 18.18 -44.39
CA THR A 1012 22.72 19.48 -44.04
C THR A 1012 23.06 19.46 -42.55
N TRP A 1013 24.35 19.53 -42.23
CA TRP A 1013 24.86 19.62 -40.86
C TRP A 1013 24.36 20.92 -40.19
N PRO A 1014 24.05 20.93 -38.88
CA PRO A 1014 23.62 22.12 -38.16
C PRO A 1014 24.49 23.35 -38.48
N ALA A 1015 23.86 24.43 -38.93
CA ALA A 1015 24.52 25.72 -39.18
C ALA A 1015 24.67 26.53 -37.88
N VAL A 1016 25.12 25.86 -36.81
CA VAL A 1016 25.23 26.41 -35.46
C VAL A 1016 26.70 26.39 -35.03
N PRO A 1017 27.24 27.46 -34.42
CA PRO A 1017 28.58 27.45 -33.86
C PRO A 1017 28.73 26.43 -32.71
N ALA A 1018 29.91 25.84 -32.57
CA ALA A 1018 30.22 24.94 -31.45
C ALA A 1018 29.99 25.61 -30.09
N GLY A 1019 29.54 24.84 -29.10
CA GLY A 1019 29.18 25.36 -27.78
C GLY A 1019 27.76 25.92 -27.67
N GLN A 1020 26.96 25.84 -28.75
CA GLN A 1020 25.52 26.14 -28.74
C GLN A 1020 24.72 24.88 -29.05
N ALA A 1021 23.42 24.90 -28.75
CA ALA A 1021 22.56 23.74 -28.97
C ALA A 1021 22.47 23.40 -30.46
N ASP A 1022 22.89 22.19 -30.82
CA ASP A 1022 23.03 21.72 -32.20
C ASP A 1022 22.45 20.30 -32.42
N THR A 1023 21.95 19.69 -31.35
CA THR A 1023 21.33 18.37 -31.36
C THR A 1023 20.03 18.36 -30.58
N VAL A 1024 19.11 17.48 -31.00
CA VAL A 1024 17.87 17.17 -30.26
C VAL A 1024 18.09 15.89 -29.46
N THR A 1025 18.05 15.98 -28.13
CA THR A 1025 17.85 14.79 -27.29
C THR A 1025 16.39 14.39 -27.37
N THR A 1026 16.09 13.19 -27.87
CA THR A 1026 14.68 12.84 -28.14
C THR A 1026 13.89 12.63 -26.85
N ALA A 1027 12.81 13.39 -26.69
CA ALA A 1027 11.95 13.40 -25.51
C ALA A 1027 10.47 13.54 -25.91
N GLY A 1028 10.10 13.01 -27.08
CA GLY A 1028 8.73 13.09 -27.59
C GLY A 1028 8.40 14.40 -28.34
N GLN A 1029 9.39 15.18 -28.79
CA GLN A 1029 9.14 16.45 -29.47
C GLN A 1029 8.33 16.23 -30.76
N LEU A 1030 7.39 17.13 -31.01
CA LEU A 1030 6.68 17.23 -32.28
C LEU A 1030 7.37 18.26 -33.18
N VAL A 1031 7.89 17.83 -34.32
CA VAL A 1031 8.66 18.67 -35.25
C VAL A 1031 7.93 18.78 -36.58
N GLN A 1032 7.69 20.01 -37.04
CA GLN A 1032 7.15 20.27 -38.36
C GLN A 1032 8.20 19.93 -39.41
N LEU A 1033 7.76 19.17 -40.42
CA LEU A 1033 8.60 18.76 -41.53
C LEU A 1033 7.73 18.71 -42.79
N THR A 1034 8.09 19.49 -43.81
CA THR A 1034 7.31 19.60 -45.05
C THR A 1034 8.07 19.01 -46.22
N GLY A 1035 7.46 18.07 -46.93
CA GLY A 1035 8.00 17.48 -48.13
C GLY A 1035 7.33 16.15 -48.47
N SER A 1036 7.61 15.64 -49.67
CA SER A 1036 7.16 14.33 -50.12
C SER A 1036 8.33 13.55 -50.65
N GLY A 1037 8.39 12.26 -50.33
CA GLY A 1037 9.46 11.37 -50.72
C GLY A 1037 9.08 9.92 -50.46
N SER A 1038 10.06 9.03 -50.61
CA SER A 1038 9.90 7.60 -50.31
C SER A 1038 10.52 7.20 -48.97
N THR A 1039 11.42 8.04 -48.44
CA THR A 1039 12.12 7.78 -47.18
C THR A 1039 12.31 9.06 -46.37
N LEU A 1040 12.22 8.94 -45.04
CA LEU A 1040 12.65 9.95 -44.10
C LEU A 1040 13.89 9.44 -43.38
N SER A 1041 15.00 10.14 -43.56
CA SER A 1041 16.29 9.80 -42.98
C SER A 1041 16.64 10.75 -41.85
N PHE A 1042 17.41 10.24 -40.88
CA PHE A 1042 17.88 10.93 -39.69
C PHE A 1042 19.40 10.77 -39.58
N LEU A 1043 20.10 11.85 -39.27
CA LEU A 1043 21.51 11.86 -38.89
C LEU A 1043 21.60 12.06 -37.37
N GLY A 1044 22.24 11.14 -36.67
CA GLY A 1044 22.24 11.12 -35.22
C GLY A 1044 23.22 10.12 -34.62
N THR A 1045 23.07 9.91 -33.31
CA THR A 1045 23.85 8.92 -32.58
C THR A 1045 23.14 8.44 -31.31
N GLY A 1046 23.55 7.27 -30.82
CA GLY A 1046 23.16 6.76 -29.51
C GLY A 1046 24.26 6.99 -28.48
N THR A 1047 23.89 7.21 -27.21
CA THR A 1047 24.83 7.22 -26.08
C THR A 1047 24.54 6.06 -25.13
N ASN A 1048 25.59 5.56 -24.46
CA ASN A 1048 25.51 4.46 -23.50
C ASN A 1048 24.84 3.20 -24.08
N GLY A 1049 25.35 2.73 -25.21
CA GLY A 1049 24.85 1.58 -25.96
C GLY A 1049 24.05 1.95 -27.21
N THR A 1050 23.62 0.91 -27.94
CA THR A 1050 22.74 1.05 -29.10
C THR A 1050 21.36 1.49 -28.65
N GLN A 1051 20.85 2.56 -29.25
CA GLN A 1051 19.57 3.15 -28.89
C GLN A 1051 18.59 3.05 -30.05
N SER A 1052 17.31 2.87 -29.74
CA SER A 1052 16.23 2.82 -30.73
C SER A 1052 15.00 3.52 -30.22
N GLY A 1053 14.15 3.95 -31.15
CA GLY A 1053 12.91 4.64 -30.82
C GLY A 1053 11.96 4.72 -32.00
N SER A 1054 10.66 4.71 -31.71
CA SER A 1054 9.62 4.86 -32.73
C SER A 1054 9.43 6.34 -33.07
N VAL A 1055 9.41 6.62 -34.37
CA VAL A 1055 9.02 7.91 -34.96
C VAL A 1055 7.64 7.76 -35.57
N THR A 1056 6.73 8.68 -35.24
CA THR A 1056 5.42 8.76 -35.92
C THR A 1056 5.45 9.89 -36.94
N VAL A 1057 5.24 9.56 -38.21
CA VAL A 1057 5.08 10.54 -39.28
C VAL A 1057 3.60 10.86 -39.43
N THR A 1058 3.25 12.14 -39.39
CA THR A 1058 1.90 12.64 -39.68
C THR A 1058 1.92 13.32 -41.04
N TYR A 1059 1.01 12.90 -41.92
CA TYR A 1059 0.86 13.45 -43.26
C TYR A 1059 -0.16 14.60 -43.26
N ALA A 1060 -0.10 15.45 -44.29
CA ALA A 1060 -0.96 16.63 -44.44
C ALA A 1060 -2.47 16.28 -44.57
N ASP A 1061 -2.81 15.04 -44.92
CA ASP A 1061 -4.18 14.53 -44.94
C ASP A 1061 -4.68 14.02 -43.56
N GLY A 1062 -3.84 14.12 -42.52
CA GLY A 1062 -4.12 13.69 -41.16
C GLY A 1062 -3.85 12.21 -40.87
N THR A 1063 -3.46 11.41 -41.87
CA THR A 1063 -3.06 10.02 -41.64
C THR A 1063 -1.65 9.92 -41.06
N THR A 1064 -1.34 8.80 -40.42
CA THR A 1064 -0.03 8.56 -39.81
C THR A 1064 0.63 7.28 -40.31
N SER A 1065 1.96 7.23 -40.25
CA SER A 1065 2.75 6.01 -40.33
C SER A 1065 3.81 6.01 -39.22
N THR A 1066 4.35 4.85 -38.90
CA THR A 1066 5.36 4.70 -37.84
C THR A 1066 6.55 3.94 -38.38
N GLY A 1067 7.76 4.33 -37.95
CA GLY A 1067 8.98 3.61 -38.23
C GLY A 1067 9.93 3.69 -37.04
N THR A 1068 10.85 2.73 -36.93
CA THR A 1068 11.86 2.73 -35.87
C THR A 1068 13.16 3.28 -36.42
N ILE A 1069 13.75 4.24 -35.71
CA ILE A 1069 15.14 4.63 -35.92
C ILE A 1069 16.02 3.94 -34.89
N THR A 1070 17.21 3.56 -35.33
CA THR A 1070 18.23 2.92 -34.50
C THR A 1070 19.56 3.62 -34.75
N PHE A 1071 20.28 3.97 -33.68
CA PHE A 1071 21.66 4.43 -33.77
C PHE A 1071 22.56 3.58 -32.88
N ALA A 1072 23.73 3.25 -33.40
CA ALA A 1072 24.79 2.66 -32.60
C ALA A 1072 25.32 3.67 -31.57
N ASP A 1073 26.01 3.15 -30.56
CA ASP A 1073 26.76 3.96 -29.61
C ASP A 1073 27.85 4.75 -30.36
N TRP A 1074 27.86 6.07 -30.22
CA TRP A 1074 28.85 6.97 -30.81
C TRP A 1074 30.30 6.58 -30.51
N TYR A 1075 30.54 5.95 -29.35
CA TYR A 1075 31.86 5.49 -28.90
C TYR A 1075 32.31 4.18 -29.58
N SER A 1076 31.35 3.39 -30.10
CA SER A 1076 31.62 2.05 -30.63
C SER A 1076 32.27 2.04 -32.02
N ASN A 1077 32.08 3.11 -32.81
CA ASN A 1077 32.59 3.26 -34.17
C ASN A 1077 32.21 2.12 -35.14
N ALA A 1078 31.14 1.39 -34.84
CA ALA A 1078 30.60 0.33 -35.69
C ALA A 1078 29.12 0.59 -35.96
N ALA A 1079 28.65 0.26 -37.16
CA ALA A 1079 27.22 0.29 -37.48
C ALA A 1079 26.51 -0.94 -36.89
N VAL A 1080 25.22 -0.79 -36.60
CA VAL A 1080 24.31 -1.86 -36.14
C VAL A 1080 23.16 -2.04 -37.14
N PRO A 1081 22.41 -3.16 -37.11
CA PRO A 1081 21.26 -3.34 -37.99
C PRO A 1081 20.29 -2.14 -37.93
N GLY A 1082 19.85 -1.63 -39.09
CA GLY A 1082 18.97 -0.46 -39.19
C GLY A 1082 19.67 0.91 -39.17
N CYS A 1083 21.00 0.90 -39.15
CA CYS A 1083 21.85 2.08 -39.00
C CYS A 1083 23.07 1.98 -39.94
N THR A 1084 23.51 3.11 -40.52
CA THR A 1084 24.73 3.19 -41.35
C THR A 1084 25.71 4.19 -40.76
N LEU A 1085 27.00 3.84 -40.68
CA LEU A 1085 28.05 4.78 -40.26
C LEU A 1085 28.27 5.82 -41.36
N VAL A 1086 28.21 7.10 -41.00
CA VAL A 1086 28.30 8.23 -41.94
C VAL A 1086 29.70 8.83 -41.96
N VAL A 1087 30.22 9.14 -40.78
CA VAL A 1087 31.54 9.76 -40.61
C VAL A 1087 32.07 9.45 -39.21
N THR A 1088 33.38 9.36 -39.08
CA THR A 1088 34.08 9.14 -37.80
C THR A 1088 35.00 10.32 -37.55
N SER A 1089 34.77 11.03 -36.44
CA SER A 1089 35.66 12.07 -35.92
C SER A 1089 36.90 11.42 -35.31
N PRO A 1090 38.11 11.94 -35.54
CA PRO A 1090 39.36 11.34 -35.04
C PRO A 1090 39.49 11.42 -33.51
N HIS A 1091 38.89 12.43 -32.88
CA HIS A 1091 38.83 12.59 -31.43
C HIS A 1091 37.52 13.26 -30.99
N TRP A 1092 37.35 13.33 -29.68
CA TRP A 1092 36.17 13.85 -28.98
C TRP A 1092 36.59 14.80 -27.85
N ASN A 1093 35.65 15.63 -27.39
CA ASN A 1093 35.85 16.50 -26.24
C ASN A 1093 35.37 15.81 -24.96
N ARG A 1094 36.11 16.02 -23.86
CA ARG A 1094 35.90 15.34 -22.58
C ARG A 1094 35.97 16.31 -21.41
N PRO A 1095 35.29 16.02 -20.29
CA PRO A 1095 35.38 16.85 -19.09
C PRO A 1095 36.78 16.76 -18.45
N ALA A 1096 37.14 17.80 -17.70
CA ALA A 1096 38.39 17.83 -16.94
C ALA A 1096 38.43 16.69 -15.92
N GLY A 1097 39.52 15.93 -15.87
CA GLY A 1097 39.67 14.78 -14.97
C GLY A 1097 39.13 13.44 -15.49
N SER A 1098 38.61 13.39 -16.73
CA SER A 1098 38.21 12.13 -17.37
C SER A 1098 39.37 11.13 -17.42
N THR A 1099 39.08 9.86 -17.09
CA THR A 1099 40.00 8.72 -17.24
C THR A 1099 39.99 8.13 -18.65
N LEU A 1100 38.98 8.47 -19.47
CA LEU A 1100 38.88 8.01 -20.85
C LEU A 1100 39.87 8.74 -21.79
N PRO A 1101 40.39 8.07 -22.84
CA PRO A 1101 41.39 8.62 -23.74
C PRO A 1101 40.90 9.86 -24.48
N ALA A 1102 41.75 10.89 -24.61
CA ALA A 1102 41.42 12.10 -25.37
C ALA A 1102 41.36 11.84 -26.89
N ASP A 1103 42.15 10.89 -27.37
CA ASP A 1103 42.38 10.64 -28.81
C ASP A 1103 41.45 9.55 -29.36
N HIS A 1104 40.31 9.31 -28.71
CA HIS A 1104 39.39 8.24 -29.11
C HIS A 1104 38.44 8.71 -30.23
N PRO A 1105 38.33 7.95 -31.34
CA PRO A 1105 37.41 8.32 -32.42
C PRO A 1105 35.94 8.15 -32.00
N VAL A 1106 35.06 8.98 -32.53
CA VAL A 1106 33.60 8.89 -32.30
C VAL A 1106 32.83 9.08 -33.61
N SER A 1107 31.74 8.35 -33.79
CA SER A 1107 31.07 8.24 -35.10
C SER A 1107 29.66 8.82 -35.11
N LEU A 1108 29.25 9.32 -36.27
CA LEU A 1108 27.89 9.75 -36.60
C LEU A 1108 27.23 8.72 -37.50
N TYR A 1109 25.91 8.58 -37.35
CA TYR A 1109 25.16 7.52 -38.00
C TYR A 1109 23.91 8.04 -38.70
N ALA A 1110 23.46 7.32 -39.72
CA ALA A 1110 22.19 7.57 -40.38
C ALA A 1110 21.24 6.37 -40.21
N SER A 1111 19.96 6.68 -40.00
CA SER A 1111 18.87 5.69 -39.94
C SER A 1111 17.69 6.24 -40.74
N SER A 1112 16.93 5.36 -41.40
CA SER A 1112 15.84 5.79 -42.31
C SER A 1112 14.59 4.96 -42.10
N ILE A 1113 13.44 5.61 -42.25
CA ILE A 1113 12.12 4.98 -42.21
C ILE A 1113 11.39 5.22 -43.55
N PRO A 1114 10.55 4.28 -43.99
CA PRO A 1114 9.77 4.46 -45.21
C PRO A 1114 8.68 5.52 -45.03
N LEU A 1115 8.43 6.29 -46.08
CA LEU A 1115 7.28 7.19 -46.19
C LEU A 1115 6.19 6.58 -47.08
N THR A 1116 4.93 6.94 -46.81
CA THR A 1116 3.79 6.55 -47.63
C THR A 1116 3.84 7.30 -48.95
N ALA A 1117 3.97 6.57 -50.06
CA ALA A 1117 4.10 7.14 -51.39
C ALA A 1117 2.91 8.07 -51.73
N GLY A 1118 3.23 9.22 -52.33
CA GLY A 1118 2.24 10.22 -52.77
C GLY A 1118 1.69 11.12 -51.65
N LYS A 1119 2.12 10.95 -50.39
CA LYS A 1119 1.70 11.81 -49.28
C LYS A 1119 2.73 12.89 -48.97
N GLN A 1120 2.25 14.06 -48.58
CA GLN A 1120 3.07 15.15 -48.04
C GLN A 1120 3.19 14.97 -46.53
N VAL A 1121 4.43 14.94 -46.01
CA VAL A 1121 4.70 14.98 -44.57
C VAL A 1121 4.29 16.35 -44.04
N ALA A 1122 3.65 16.37 -42.87
CA ALA A 1122 3.30 17.59 -42.15
C ALA A 1122 4.14 17.77 -40.89
N SER A 1123 4.33 16.68 -40.13
CA SER A 1123 5.13 16.68 -38.91
C SER A 1123 5.61 15.28 -38.55
N ILE A 1124 6.56 15.20 -37.64
CA ILE A 1124 7.05 13.97 -37.03
C ILE A 1124 7.03 14.08 -35.51
N SER A 1125 6.61 13.02 -34.84
CA SER A 1125 6.80 12.85 -33.40
C SER A 1125 8.08 12.05 -33.20
N LEU A 1126 9.06 12.64 -32.54
CA LEU A 1126 10.31 11.97 -32.17
C LEU A 1126 10.06 10.97 -31.03
N PRO A 1127 10.91 9.95 -30.87
CA PRO A 1127 10.84 9.04 -29.74
C PRO A 1127 11.07 9.76 -28.40
N SER A 1128 10.61 9.15 -27.31
CA SER A 1128 10.96 9.59 -25.95
C SER A 1128 12.10 8.73 -25.42
N ASN A 1129 13.32 9.01 -25.87
CA ASN A 1129 14.54 8.32 -25.44
C ASN A 1129 15.69 9.33 -25.31
N ALA A 1130 16.02 9.68 -24.06
CA ALA A 1130 17.03 10.69 -23.74
C ALA A 1130 18.47 10.30 -24.15
N ARG A 1131 18.69 9.09 -24.67
CA ARG A 1131 19.98 8.63 -25.18
C ARG A 1131 20.07 8.61 -26.72
N LEU A 1132 19.00 9.02 -27.41
CA LEU A 1132 19.00 9.26 -28.86
C LEU A 1132 19.18 10.75 -29.14
N HIS A 1133 20.16 11.06 -30.00
CA HIS A 1133 20.55 12.43 -30.34
C HIS A 1133 20.46 12.65 -31.84
N LEU A 1134 19.75 13.70 -32.27
CA LEU A 1134 19.52 14.01 -33.69
C LEU A 1134 20.14 15.34 -34.10
N PHE A 1135 21.01 15.31 -35.11
CA PHE A 1135 21.64 16.50 -35.68
C PHE A 1135 20.92 17.00 -36.94
N ALA A 1136 20.36 16.10 -37.76
CA ALA A 1136 19.70 16.51 -39.00
C ALA A 1136 18.67 15.48 -39.47
N THR A 1137 17.77 15.93 -40.34
CA THR A 1137 16.78 15.10 -41.03
C THR A 1137 16.77 15.41 -42.52
N ASN A 1138 16.43 14.43 -43.36
CA ASN A 1138 16.27 14.61 -44.79
C ASN A 1138 15.09 13.78 -45.33
N ILE A 1139 14.28 14.35 -46.23
CA ILE A 1139 13.26 13.60 -46.98
C ILE A 1139 13.83 13.28 -48.36
N GLY A 1140 13.95 11.98 -48.66
CA GLY A 1140 14.55 11.44 -49.88
C GLY A 1140 13.55 10.96 -50.93
#